data_AF-A0A416S0L0-F1
#
_entry.id   AF-A0A416S0L0-F1
#
_cell.length_a   1.000
_cell.length_b   1.000
_cell.length_c   1.000
_cell.angle_alpha   90.00
_cell.angle_beta   90.00
_cell.angle_gamma   90.00
#
_symmetry.space_group_name_H-M   'P 1'
#
loop_
_entity.id
_entity.type
_entity.pdbx_description
1 polymer ?
#
loop_
_entity_poly.entity_id
_entity_poly.type
_entity_poly.pdbx_seq_one_letter_code
_entity_poly.pdbx_strand_id
1 'polypeptide(L)'
;MAQQTQEQDINHLLKVRREKLAELQQNGRDPFQITKFDQTHHSLEVKGLYEAHETELLKDRQEPNVEGMDEEQAKEALKKDYEERRNIMDASPIHVAIAGRMMFKRVMGKASFCNIQDLQGNIQVYVARDAIGTESYADFKKSDIGDIFGVEGFAFRTRTGEISIHAEKVTLLSKSLQILPEKFHGLTDVDTRYRQRYVDLIMNTESKDTFIKRSKILSAIRKYLSGEGFMEVETPMLVQNAGGAAARPFETHFNALNEDLKLRISLELYLKRLIVGGLEKVYEIGRVFRNEGLDTRHNPEFTLMELYQAFTDYHGMMDLTENLYRFVAQEVLGTTQIVYKGIPMDLGKPFERITMVDAVKKYAGVDWNEVETLEQARELAKEHNIEFEERHKKGDILNLFFEEFVEEHLLQPTFVMDHPVEISPLTKKKPENPEYVERFEFFMNGWEMANAYSELNDPIDQRERFKAQEELLAQGDDEANTTDEDFMNALEIGMPPTGGIGFGIDRMCMLLTGAEAIRDVLLFPTMKSQGAAKNEANNAAQSGAAAPAETKVAEKVDFSNVKIEPIFEEMVDFDTFAKSDFRAVKILACEAVPKSKKLLKFVLDDGERKDRVILSGIHEYYEPEELVGKTAIAIVNLPPRKMMGIDSEGMLISAVHEEDGHEGLNLLMVNDRIPAGAKLY
;
A
#
# COMPACT_ATOMS: atom_id res chain seq x y z
N MET A 1 3.79 -24.35 23.29
CA MET A 1 3.59 -24.03 24.73
C MET A 1 3.80 -22.55 25.04
N ALA A 2 4.93 -21.91 24.67
CA ALA A 2 5.18 -20.49 24.97
C ALA A 2 4.12 -19.51 24.42
N GLN A 3 3.66 -19.69 23.17
CA GLN A 3 2.57 -18.89 22.57
C GLN A 3 1.23 -19.07 23.32
N GLN A 4 0.87 -20.31 23.67
CA GLN A 4 -0.36 -20.58 24.44
C GLN A 4 -0.32 -19.96 25.84
N THR A 5 0.84 -19.96 26.51
CA THR A 5 1.01 -19.31 27.81
C THR A 5 0.92 -17.78 27.70
N GLN A 6 1.52 -17.19 26.67
CA GLN A 6 1.45 -15.74 26.40
C GLN A 6 0.01 -15.29 26.08
N GLU A 7 -0.73 -16.09 25.31
CA GLU A 7 -2.13 -15.83 24.97
C GLU A 7 -3.07 -15.96 26.19
N GLN A 8 -2.80 -16.92 27.08
CA GLN A 8 -3.50 -17.04 28.37
C GLN A 8 -3.25 -15.83 29.28
N ASP A 9 -2.02 -15.31 29.33
CA ASP A 9 -1.67 -14.10 30.08
C ASP A 9 -2.35 -12.84 29.53
N ILE A 10 -2.41 -12.67 28.20
CA ILE A 10 -3.11 -11.55 27.56
C ILE A 10 -4.60 -11.60 27.91
N ASN A 11 -5.25 -12.76 27.78
CA ASN A 11 -6.66 -12.92 28.12
C ASN A 11 -6.95 -12.60 29.59
N HIS A 12 -6.04 -12.98 30.50
CA HIS A 12 -6.14 -12.61 31.90
C HIS A 12 -6.06 -11.09 32.10
N LEU A 13 -5.09 -10.42 31.48
CA LEU A 13 -4.92 -8.96 31.57
C LEU A 13 -6.11 -8.19 30.98
N LEU A 14 -6.70 -8.66 29.88
CA LEU A 14 -7.92 -8.09 29.31
C LEU A 14 -9.10 -8.21 30.28
N LYS A 15 -9.23 -9.36 30.97
CA LYS A 15 -10.25 -9.55 32.01
C LYS A 15 -10.06 -8.57 33.17
N VAL A 16 -8.83 -8.42 33.67
CA VAL A 16 -8.50 -7.48 34.75
C VAL A 16 -8.86 -6.04 34.36
N ARG A 17 -8.55 -5.61 33.12
CA ARG A 17 -8.90 -4.25 32.65
C ARG A 17 -10.41 -4.00 32.60
N ARG A 18 -11.21 -5.02 32.23
CA ARG A 18 -12.68 -4.95 32.24
C ARG A 18 -13.24 -4.89 33.66
N GLU A 19 -12.69 -5.68 34.58
CA GLU A 19 -13.08 -5.65 36.00
C GLU A 19 -12.81 -4.27 36.63
N LYS A 20 -11.65 -3.66 36.34
CA LYS A 20 -11.35 -2.29 36.77
C LYS A 20 -12.35 -1.27 36.24
N LEU A 21 -12.76 -1.40 34.98
CA LEU A 21 -13.79 -0.50 34.42
C LEU A 21 -15.14 -0.69 35.13
N ALA A 22 -15.56 -1.94 35.38
CA ALA A 22 -16.79 -2.22 36.09
C ALA A 22 -16.76 -1.65 37.52
N GLU A 23 -15.63 -1.74 38.23
CA GLU A 23 -15.44 -1.13 39.55
C GLU A 23 -15.58 0.40 39.49
N LEU A 24 -14.98 1.06 38.49
CA LEU A 24 -15.12 2.50 38.29
C LEU A 24 -16.58 2.90 38.07
N GLN A 25 -17.31 2.16 37.23
CA GLN A 25 -18.72 2.43 36.94
C GLN A 25 -19.62 2.23 38.16
N GLN A 26 -19.43 1.15 38.92
CA GLN A 26 -20.20 0.88 40.14
C GLN A 26 -19.99 1.95 41.21
N ASN A 27 -18.80 2.56 41.24
CA ASN A 27 -18.47 3.65 42.16
C ASN A 27 -18.84 5.05 41.63
N GLY A 28 -19.61 5.15 40.54
CA GLY A 28 -20.04 6.43 39.97
C GLY A 28 -18.91 7.24 39.33
N ARG A 29 -17.81 6.60 38.94
CA ARG A 29 -16.60 7.19 38.36
C ARG A 29 -16.36 6.71 36.93
N ASP A 30 -17.44 6.54 36.16
CA ASP A 30 -17.34 6.09 34.78
C ASP A 30 -16.57 7.12 33.93
N PRO A 31 -15.35 6.79 33.44
CA PRO A 31 -14.57 7.73 32.63
C PRO A 31 -15.28 8.08 31.31
N PHE A 32 -16.18 7.22 30.82
CA PHE A 32 -16.91 7.45 29.57
C PHE A 32 -18.14 8.36 29.71
N GLN A 33 -18.51 8.76 30.93
CA GLN A 33 -19.50 9.83 31.14
C GLN A 33 -18.88 11.22 30.97
N ILE A 34 -17.55 11.32 30.97
CA ILE A 34 -16.83 12.57 30.72
C ILE A 34 -16.85 12.83 29.22
N THR A 35 -17.62 13.82 28.79
CA THR A 35 -17.77 14.18 27.37
C THR A 35 -16.79 15.25 26.91
N LYS A 36 -16.18 16.00 27.85
CA LYS A 36 -15.27 17.11 27.57
C LYS A 36 -14.18 17.23 28.63
N PHE A 37 -12.97 17.57 28.20
CA PHE A 37 -11.87 18.02 29.03
C PHE A 37 -11.28 19.30 28.40
N ASP A 38 -11.15 20.36 29.19
CA ASP A 38 -10.65 21.66 28.71
C ASP A 38 -9.11 21.66 28.66
N GLN A 39 -8.56 21.14 27.57
CA GLN A 39 -7.13 21.20 27.27
C GLN A 39 -6.72 22.63 26.91
N THR A 40 -5.56 23.06 27.41
CA THR A 40 -4.99 24.40 27.16
C THR A 40 -3.73 24.35 26.28
N HIS A 41 -2.98 23.25 26.34
CA HIS A 41 -1.69 23.12 25.65
C HIS A 41 -1.43 21.68 25.20
N HIS A 42 -0.55 21.54 24.21
CA HIS A 42 0.09 20.28 23.85
C HIS A 42 1.45 20.09 24.55
N SER A 43 1.92 18.86 24.58
CA SER A 43 3.14 18.45 25.29
C SER A 43 4.40 19.23 24.88
N LEU A 44 4.60 19.49 23.59
CA LEU A 44 5.74 20.26 23.09
C LEU A 44 5.58 21.78 23.33
N GLU A 45 4.36 22.30 23.26
CA GLU A 45 4.07 23.70 23.62
C GLU A 45 4.42 23.97 25.08
N VAL A 46 4.07 23.07 26.01
CA VAL A 46 4.45 23.20 27.43
C VAL A 46 5.96 23.27 27.60
N LYS A 47 6.71 22.42 26.88
CA LYS A 47 8.19 22.43 26.92
C LYS A 47 8.74 23.75 26.41
N GLY A 48 8.29 24.22 25.25
CA GLY A 48 8.74 25.49 24.67
C GLY A 48 8.40 26.71 25.54
N LEU A 49 7.19 26.76 26.11
CA LEU A 49 6.79 27.82 27.04
C LEU A 49 7.66 27.82 28.30
N TYR A 50 7.95 26.65 28.87
CA TYR A 50 8.81 26.54 30.03
C TYR A 50 10.24 26.97 29.72
N GLU A 51 10.82 26.57 28.59
CA GLU A 51 12.17 26.96 28.18
C GLU A 51 12.30 28.47 27.96
N ALA A 52 11.31 29.09 27.31
CA ALA A 52 11.29 30.54 27.09
C ALA A 52 11.19 31.30 28.43
N HIS A 53 10.31 30.86 29.33
CA HIS A 53 10.12 31.48 30.65
C HIS A 53 11.35 31.30 31.55
N GLU A 54 11.95 30.12 31.52
CA GLU A 54 13.16 29.80 32.26
C GLU A 54 14.35 30.64 31.79
N THR A 55 14.49 30.83 30.48
CA THR A 55 15.54 31.69 29.89
C THR A 55 15.39 33.13 30.38
N GLU A 56 14.16 33.66 30.41
CA GLU A 56 13.92 35.04 30.83
C GLU A 56 14.12 35.25 32.34
N LEU A 57 13.64 34.32 33.18
CA LEU A 57 13.75 34.44 34.64
C LEU A 57 15.17 34.20 35.17
N LEU A 58 15.97 33.43 34.44
CA LEU A 58 17.33 33.08 34.85
C LEU A 58 18.42 33.83 34.09
N LYS A 59 18.08 34.80 33.23
CA LYS A 59 19.02 35.52 32.36
C LYS A 59 20.22 36.16 33.08
N ASP A 60 20.01 36.62 34.32
CA ASP A 60 21.02 37.30 35.13
C ASP A 60 21.74 36.34 36.10
N ARG A 61 21.42 35.04 36.06
CA ARG A 61 21.94 34.05 37.00
C ARG A 61 23.21 33.40 36.45
N GLN A 62 24.23 33.30 37.29
CA GLN A 62 25.48 32.61 36.94
C GLN A 62 25.38 31.12 37.26
N GLU A 63 25.84 30.28 36.34
CA GLU A 63 25.96 28.84 36.57
C GLU A 63 27.09 28.54 37.58
N PRO A 64 26.93 27.50 38.42
CA PRO A 64 27.91 27.15 39.42
C PRO A 64 29.17 26.59 38.74
N ASN A 65 30.33 27.19 39.04
CA ASN A 65 31.61 26.64 38.62
C ASN A 65 32.02 25.48 39.53
N VAL A 66 32.03 24.26 38.98
CA VAL A 66 32.43 23.03 39.68
C VAL A 66 33.86 22.58 39.34
N GLU A 67 34.60 23.38 38.58
CA GLU A 67 35.95 23.06 38.14
C GLU A 67 36.93 23.06 39.33
N GLY A 68 37.58 21.91 39.57
CA GLY A 68 38.49 21.71 40.71
C GLY A 68 37.83 21.28 42.02
N MET A 69 36.51 21.09 42.06
CA MET A 69 35.80 20.50 43.21
C MET A 69 35.94 18.99 43.25
N ASP A 70 35.94 18.40 44.45
CA ASP A 70 35.74 16.96 44.60
C ASP A 70 34.29 16.53 44.32
N GLU A 71 34.04 15.22 44.24
CA GLU A 71 32.74 14.66 43.85
C GLU A 71 31.59 15.05 44.81
N GLU A 72 31.86 15.20 46.10
CA GLU A 72 30.84 15.61 47.09
C GLU A 72 30.57 17.10 47.00
N GLN A 73 31.62 17.91 46.90
CA GLN A 73 31.53 19.36 46.73
C GLN A 73 30.77 19.74 45.45
N ALA A 74 31.05 19.05 44.34
CA ALA A 74 30.35 19.26 43.08
C ALA A 74 28.86 18.89 43.19
N LYS A 75 28.52 17.77 43.84
CA LYS A 75 27.13 17.35 44.08
C LYS A 75 26.36 18.35 44.94
N GLU A 76 27.00 18.87 45.99
CA GLU A 76 26.37 19.84 46.89
C GLU A 76 26.17 21.20 46.21
N ALA A 77 27.16 21.67 45.44
CA ALA A 77 27.05 22.89 44.64
C ALA A 77 25.91 22.81 43.62
N LEU A 78 25.84 21.72 42.84
CA LEU A 78 24.78 21.49 41.86
C LEU A 78 23.39 21.34 42.52
N LYS A 79 23.32 20.72 43.70
CA LYS A 79 22.06 20.60 44.44
C LYS A 79 21.56 21.97 44.90
N LYS A 80 22.43 22.80 45.47
CA LYS A 80 22.08 24.15 45.92
C LYS A 80 21.65 25.02 44.74
N ASP A 81 22.36 24.92 43.62
CA ASP A 81 22.01 25.60 42.39
C ASP A 81 20.61 25.22 41.87
N TYR A 82 20.33 23.91 41.82
CA TYR A 82 19.00 23.41 41.46
C TYR A 82 17.91 23.94 42.40
N GLU A 83 18.16 23.97 43.71
CA GLU A 83 17.19 24.46 44.69
C GLU A 83 16.92 25.96 44.53
N GLU A 84 17.96 26.77 44.27
CA GLU A 84 17.80 28.20 43.97
C GLU A 84 17.06 28.45 42.66
N ARG A 85 17.43 27.77 41.57
CA ARG A 85 16.73 27.82 40.28
C ARG A 85 15.27 27.44 40.43
N ARG A 86 15.00 26.35 41.15
CA ARG A 86 13.64 25.89 41.42
C ARG A 86 12.85 26.92 42.22
N ASN A 87 13.43 27.54 43.25
CA ASN A 87 12.74 28.56 44.04
C ASN A 87 12.32 29.77 43.18
N ILE A 88 13.16 30.18 42.21
CA ILE A 88 12.83 31.26 41.28
C ILE A 88 11.68 30.84 40.36
N MET A 89 11.75 29.65 39.77
CA MET A 89 10.72 29.14 38.86
C MET A 89 9.38 28.89 39.57
N ASP A 90 9.41 28.30 40.77
CA ASP A 90 8.24 28.00 41.58
C ASP A 90 7.54 29.29 42.08
N ALA A 91 8.22 30.44 42.09
CA ALA A 91 7.61 31.75 42.38
C ALA A 91 6.77 32.32 41.23
N SER A 92 6.92 31.79 40.01
CA SER A 92 6.16 32.18 38.82
C SER A 92 5.77 30.94 37.99
N PRO A 93 4.88 30.08 38.51
CA PRO A 93 4.55 28.81 37.89
C PRO A 93 3.74 29.01 36.59
N ILE A 94 4.02 28.16 35.59
CA ILE A 94 3.21 28.07 34.37
C ILE A 94 2.19 26.96 34.56
N HIS A 95 0.93 27.33 34.82
CA HIS A 95 -0.16 26.37 34.93
C HIS A 95 -0.64 25.91 33.55
N VAL A 96 -0.84 24.61 33.42
CA VAL A 96 -1.21 23.95 32.18
C VAL A 96 -2.23 22.84 32.45
N ALA A 97 -3.09 22.62 31.46
CA ALA A 97 -3.99 21.48 31.37
C ALA A 97 -3.73 20.75 30.05
N ILE A 98 -3.29 19.49 30.13
CA ILE A 98 -2.98 18.65 28.97
C ILE A 98 -3.83 17.38 28.99
N ALA A 99 -4.04 16.75 27.84
CA ALA A 99 -4.65 15.43 27.76
C ALA A 99 -3.88 14.54 26.78
N GLY A 100 -3.82 13.25 27.09
CA GLY A 100 -3.16 12.29 26.21
C GLY A 100 -3.12 10.88 26.77
N ARG A 101 -2.46 9.99 26.02
CA ARG A 101 -2.34 8.58 26.35
C ARG A 101 -1.16 8.32 27.30
N MET A 102 -1.40 7.57 28.37
CA MET A 102 -0.33 7.12 29.25
C MET A 102 0.50 6.02 28.57
N MET A 103 1.75 6.34 28.23
CA MET A 103 2.66 5.41 27.55
C MET A 103 3.60 4.68 28.51
N PHE A 104 3.79 5.23 29.69
CA PHE A 104 4.68 4.68 30.72
C PHE A 104 4.18 5.10 32.09
N LYS A 105 4.39 4.26 33.10
CA LYS A 105 4.14 4.57 34.50
C LYS A 105 5.14 3.85 35.41
N ARG A 106 5.72 4.59 36.34
CA ARG A 106 6.58 4.09 37.42
C ARG A 106 6.05 4.55 38.77
N VAL A 107 5.74 3.61 39.65
CA VAL A 107 5.24 3.86 41.00
C VAL A 107 6.41 3.88 41.98
N MET A 108 6.47 4.90 42.84
CA MET A 108 7.55 5.14 43.81
C MET A 108 6.96 5.44 45.21
N GLY A 109 6.17 4.51 45.73
CA GLY A 109 5.49 4.70 47.02
C GLY A 109 4.40 5.78 46.95
N LYS A 110 4.66 6.95 47.54
CA LYS A 110 3.72 8.09 47.62
C LYS A 110 3.76 9.03 46.40
N ALA A 111 4.66 8.78 45.47
CA ALA A 111 4.70 9.49 44.20
C ALA A 111 4.86 8.53 43.03
N SER A 112 4.49 8.98 41.84
CA SER A 112 4.63 8.23 40.60
C SER A 112 5.07 9.17 39.49
N PHE A 113 5.79 8.62 38.52
CA PHE A 113 6.02 9.29 37.24
C PHE A 113 5.28 8.54 36.15
N CYS A 114 4.68 9.26 35.21
CA CYS A 114 4.16 8.70 33.98
C CYS A 114 4.50 9.60 32.79
N ASN A 115 4.36 9.08 31.58
CA ASN A 115 4.50 9.88 30.37
C ASN A 115 3.15 9.92 29.65
N ILE A 116 2.70 11.13 29.35
CA ILE A 116 1.50 11.39 28.57
C ILE A 116 1.92 11.76 27.15
N GLN A 117 1.41 11.02 26.16
CA GLN A 117 1.64 11.25 24.74
C GLN A 117 0.38 11.85 24.11
N ASP A 118 0.55 12.93 23.35
CA ASP A 118 -0.51 13.61 22.62
C ASP A 118 -0.18 13.71 21.11
N LEU A 119 -0.83 14.66 20.42
CA LEU A 119 -0.60 14.87 18.99
C LEU A 119 0.85 15.26 18.70
N GLN A 120 1.38 16.25 19.43
CA GLN A 120 2.67 16.85 19.14
C GLN A 120 3.85 16.06 19.71
N GLY A 121 3.66 15.33 20.81
CA GLY A 121 4.78 14.63 21.43
C GLY A 121 4.45 13.92 22.73
N ASN A 122 5.41 13.93 23.63
CA ASN A 122 5.29 13.35 24.96
C ASN A 122 5.79 14.32 26.03
N ILE A 123 5.28 14.16 27.25
CA ILE A 123 5.77 14.89 28.42
C ILE A 123 5.65 14.02 29.68
N GLN A 124 6.64 14.13 30.55
CA GLN A 124 6.65 13.48 31.85
C GLN A 124 5.69 14.21 32.80
N VAL A 125 4.96 13.44 33.60
CA VAL A 125 4.05 13.93 34.63
C VAL A 125 4.46 13.32 35.95
N TYR A 126 4.66 14.17 36.94
CA TYR A 126 4.89 13.81 38.32
C TYR A 126 3.58 13.87 39.10
N VAL A 127 3.17 12.72 39.64
CA VAL A 127 1.91 12.58 40.39
C VAL A 127 2.22 12.22 41.83
N ALA A 128 1.98 13.15 42.75
CA ALA A 128 2.25 12.97 44.18
C ALA A 128 0.95 12.88 44.98
N ARG A 129 0.88 11.91 45.89
CA ARG A 129 -0.26 11.74 46.81
C ARG A 129 -0.58 13.01 47.59
N ASP A 130 0.45 13.70 48.05
CA ASP A 130 0.28 14.89 48.89
C ASP A 130 -0.20 16.11 48.08
N ALA A 131 -0.16 16.04 46.73
CA ALA A 131 -0.67 17.07 45.83
C ALA A 131 -2.10 16.78 45.34
N ILE A 132 -2.37 15.54 44.90
CA ILE A 132 -3.68 15.18 44.31
C ILE A 132 -4.66 14.55 45.31
N GLY A 133 -4.22 14.28 46.55
CA GLY A 133 -5.01 13.62 47.58
C GLY A 133 -4.85 12.09 47.64
N THR A 134 -5.17 11.52 48.81
CA THR A 134 -4.95 10.09 49.09
C THR A 134 -5.81 9.17 48.22
N GLU A 135 -7.09 9.51 48.03
CA GLU A 135 -8.04 8.70 47.26
C GLU A 135 -7.70 8.73 45.76
N SER A 136 -7.59 9.92 45.16
CA SER A 136 -7.23 10.09 43.76
C SER A 136 -5.88 9.45 43.40
N TYR A 137 -4.91 9.47 44.32
CA TYR A 137 -3.64 8.77 44.10
C TYR A 137 -3.76 7.24 44.19
N ALA A 138 -4.62 6.72 45.07
CA ALA A 138 -4.90 5.29 45.12
C ALA A 138 -5.55 4.80 43.81
N ASP A 139 -6.47 5.58 43.24
CA ASP A 139 -7.07 5.28 41.93
C ASP A 139 -6.06 5.39 40.79
N PHE A 140 -5.25 6.46 40.79
CA PHE A 140 -4.19 6.64 39.80
C PHE A 140 -3.20 5.46 39.82
N LYS A 141 -2.88 4.89 40.99
CA LYS A 141 -2.02 3.70 41.05
C LYS A 141 -2.62 2.49 40.32
N LYS A 142 -3.94 2.35 40.29
CA LYS A 142 -4.66 1.26 39.58
C LYS A 142 -4.72 1.45 38.06
N SER A 143 -4.38 2.63 37.52
CA SER A 143 -4.38 2.92 36.07
C SER A 143 -3.50 1.95 35.27
N ASP A 144 -3.74 1.85 33.97
CA ASP A 144 -2.96 0.99 33.08
C ASP A 144 -2.31 1.80 31.96
N ILE A 145 -1.20 1.26 31.43
CA ILE A 145 -0.61 1.78 30.19
C ILE A 145 -1.66 1.69 29.07
N GLY A 146 -1.78 2.77 28.31
CA GLY A 146 -2.76 2.96 27.24
C GLY A 146 -4.00 3.74 27.67
N ASP A 147 -4.28 3.91 28.97
CA ASP A 147 -5.36 4.77 29.45
C ASP A 147 -5.14 6.23 28.99
N ILE A 148 -6.22 6.95 28.72
CA ILE A 148 -6.17 8.38 28.36
C ILE A 148 -6.49 9.20 29.60
N PHE A 149 -5.62 10.16 29.92
CA PHE A 149 -5.73 11.03 31.08
C PHE A 149 -5.74 12.50 30.68
N GLY A 150 -6.54 13.28 31.42
CA GLY A 150 -6.39 14.73 31.55
C GLY A 150 -5.57 15.04 32.79
N VAL A 151 -4.64 15.98 32.68
CA VAL A 151 -3.72 16.40 33.75
C VAL A 151 -3.76 17.91 33.85
N GLU A 152 -4.08 18.42 35.03
CA GLU A 152 -4.00 19.84 35.38
C GLU A 152 -2.89 20.01 36.44
N GLY A 153 -2.04 21.02 36.26
CA GLY A 153 -0.91 21.28 37.16
C GLY A 153 -0.01 22.38 36.65
N PHE A 154 1.27 22.36 37.03
CA PHE A 154 2.25 23.35 36.58
C PHE A 154 3.52 22.71 35.99
N ALA A 155 4.11 23.38 35.02
CA ALA A 155 5.37 22.96 34.41
C ALA A 155 6.56 23.22 35.35
N PHE A 156 7.47 22.25 35.45
CA PHE A 156 8.69 22.35 36.23
C PHE A 156 9.79 21.47 35.64
N ARG A 157 11.05 21.70 36.04
CA ARG A 157 12.18 20.85 35.67
C ARG A 157 12.57 19.94 36.83
N THR A 158 12.73 18.65 36.55
CA THR A 158 13.22 17.67 37.53
C THR A 158 14.73 17.84 37.78
N ARG A 159 15.26 17.20 38.83
CA ARG A 159 16.70 17.18 39.12
C ARG A 159 17.56 16.60 37.98
N THR A 160 16.99 15.72 37.16
CA THR A 160 17.66 15.14 35.99
C THR A 160 17.59 16.05 34.77
N GLY A 161 16.99 17.24 34.90
CA GLY A 161 16.87 18.22 33.82
C GLY A 161 15.65 18.03 32.91
N GLU A 162 14.82 17.00 33.12
CA GLU A 162 13.64 16.76 32.28
C GLU A 162 12.49 17.70 32.65
N ILE A 163 11.92 18.40 31.65
CA ILE A 163 10.73 19.23 31.81
C ILE A 163 9.52 18.32 32.00
N SER A 164 8.79 18.56 33.09
CA SER A 164 7.68 17.75 33.57
C SER A 164 6.50 18.63 33.97
N ILE A 165 5.33 18.01 34.13
CA ILE A 165 4.18 18.63 34.78
C ILE A 165 4.05 18.05 36.19
N HIS A 166 4.03 18.92 37.20
CA HIS A 166 3.65 18.54 38.55
C HIS A 166 2.13 18.54 38.64
N ALA A 167 1.52 17.36 38.69
CA ALA A 167 0.07 17.23 38.65
C ALA A 167 -0.56 17.70 39.97
N GLU A 168 -1.57 18.56 39.85
CA GLU A 168 -2.46 18.98 40.93
C GLU A 168 -3.80 18.24 40.84
N LYS A 169 -4.19 17.82 39.63
CA LYS A 169 -5.35 16.98 39.39
C LYS A 169 -5.10 16.06 38.20
N VAL A 170 -5.54 14.81 38.32
CA VAL A 170 -5.51 13.80 37.25
C VAL A 170 -6.91 13.23 37.07
N THR A 171 -7.36 13.17 35.82
CA THR A 171 -8.70 12.70 35.45
C THR A 171 -8.57 11.59 34.43
N LEU A 172 -9.04 10.39 34.73
CA LEU A 172 -9.12 9.30 33.75
C LEU A 172 -10.24 9.64 32.77
N LEU A 173 -9.90 9.86 31.50
CA LEU A 173 -10.84 10.23 30.44
C LEU A 173 -11.30 9.02 29.63
N SER A 174 -10.45 8.00 29.48
CA SER A 174 -10.81 6.78 28.78
C SER A 174 -10.00 5.60 29.29
N LYS A 175 -10.70 4.54 29.69
CA LYS A 175 -10.05 3.29 30.09
C LYS A 175 -9.67 2.49 28.85
N SER A 176 -8.39 2.18 28.69
CA SER A 176 -7.94 1.24 27.67
C SER A 176 -8.20 -0.19 28.14
N LEU A 177 -9.02 -0.91 27.39
CA LEU A 177 -9.32 -2.31 27.62
C LEU A 177 -8.35 -3.26 26.91
N GLN A 178 -7.65 -2.77 25.88
CA GLN A 178 -6.65 -3.52 25.13
C GLN A 178 -5.23 -3.24 25.65
N ILE A 179 -4.32 -4.18 25.41
CA ILE A 179 -2.92 -4.04 25.82
C ILE A 179 -2.15 -3.47 24.63
N LEU A 180 -1.41 -2.39 24.85
CA LEU A 180 -0.51 -1.87 23.83
C LEU A 180 0.69 -2.83 23.66
N PRO A 181 1.23 -2.96 22.43
CA PRO A 181 2.48 -3.68 22.20
C PRO A 181 3.62 -3.15 23.09
N GLU A 182 4.65 -3.98 23.29
CA GLU A 182 5.83 -3.58 24.06
C GLU A 182 6.49 -2.32 23.45
N LYS A 183 6.81 -1.35 24.31
CA LYS A 183 7.37 -0.06 23.88
C LYS A 183 8.77 -0.17 23.25
N PHE A 184 9.61 -1.09 23.69
CA PHE A 184 11.04 -1.12 23.33
C PHE A 184 11.28 -1.42 21.85
N HIS A 185 10.49 -2.33 21.27
CA HIS A 185 10.63 -2.73 19.88
C HIS A 185 9.64 -2.01 18.94
N GLY A 186 8.68 -1.26 19.50
CA GLY A 186 7.57 -0.70 18.73
C GLY A 186 6.65 -1.80 18.19
N LEU A 187 5.79 -1.43 17.24
CA LEU A 187 5.03 -2.42 16.45
C LEU A 187 5.80 -2.67 15.16
N THR A 188 6.50 -3.80 15.06
CA THR A 188 7.37 -4.15 13.93
C THR A 188 6.66 -4.93 12.83
N ASP A 189 5.68 -5.77 13.20
CA ASP A 189 4.94 -6.59 12.24
C ASP A 189 4.15 -5.72 11.25
N VAL A 190 4.55 -5.78 9.98
CA VAL A 190 4.05 -4.90 8.92
C VAL A 190 2.56 -5.14 8.64
N ASP A 191 2.09 -6.39 8.66
CA ASP A 191 0.67 -6.71 8.44
C ASP A 191 -0.20 -6.13 9.57
N THR A 192 0.22 -6.28 10.83
CA THR A 192 -0.47 -5.72 12.00
C THR A 192 -0.48 -4.19 11.97
N ARG A 193 0.62 -3.54 11.55
CA ARG A 193 0.68 -2.07 11.40
C ARG A 193 -0.41 -1.57 10.45
N TYR A 194 -0.61 -2.25 9.32
CA TYR A 194 -1.61 -1.87 8.33
C TYR A 194 -3.04 -2.20 8.77
N ARG A 195 -3.27 -3.34 9.44
CA ARG A 195 -4.60 -3.71 9.94
C ARG A 195 -5.04 -2.90 11.15
N GLN A 196 -4.10 -2.54 12.00
CA GLN A 196 -4.33 -1.79 13.23
C GLN A 196 -3.59 -0.45 13.17
N ARG A 197 -3.88 0.35 12.14
CA ARG A 197 -3.25 1.66 11.95
C ARG A 197 -3.31 2.53 13.20
N TYR A 198 -4.40 2.45 13.96
CA TYR A 198 -4.54 3.20 15.22
C TYR A 198 -3.49 2.81 16.27
N VAL A 199 -3.02 1.55 16.31
CA VAL A 199 -1.90 1.11 17.17
C VAL A 199 -0.56 1.57 16.57
N ASP A 200 -0.37 1.42 15.27
CA ASP A 200 0.83 1.90 14.56
C ASP A 200 1.06 3.40 14.79
N LEU A 201 0.04 4.24 14.67
CA LEU A 201 0.12 5.69 14.95
C LEU A 201 0.45 6.04 16.41
N ILE A 202 0.13 5.15 17.35
CA ILE A 202 0.48 5.31 18.77
C ILE A 202 1.95 4.95 18.98
N MET A 203 2.37 3.80 18.44
CA MET A 203 3.67 3.19 18.74
C MET A 203 4.81 3.75 17.87
N ASN A 204 4.52 4.16 16.64
CA ASN A 204 5.50 4.55 15.63
C ASN A 204 5.29 6.02 15.24
N THR A 205 6.09 6.93 15.82
CA THR A 205 5.96 8.38 15.58
C THR A 205 6.27 8.75 14.14
N GLU A 206 7.18 8.02 13.49
CA GLU A 206 7.52 8.21 12.07
C GLU A 206 6.32 7.95 11.15
N SER A 207 5.52 6.92 11.43
CA SER A 207 4.27 6.65 10.70
C SER A 207 3.31 7.84 10.81
N LYS A 208 3.15 8.39 12.02
CA LYS A 208 2.33 9.59 12.24
C LYS A 208 2.85 10.79 11.43
N ASP A 209 4.16 11.02 11.43
CA ASP A 209 4.79 12.11 10.68
C ASP A 209 4.58 11.96 9.16
N THR A 210 4.64 10.75 8.61
CA THR A 210 4.31 10.46 7.20
C THR A 210 2.90 10.94 6.84
N PHE A 211 1.89 10.68 7.67
CA PHE A 211 0.52 11.13 7.40
C PHE A 211 0.31 12.63 7.62
N ILE A 212 1.03 13.24 8.57
CA ILE A 212 1.06 14.70 8.73
C ILE A 212 1.66 15.34 7.47
N LYS A 213 2.79 14.82 6.97
CA LYS A 213 3.41 15.26 5.72
C LYS A 213 2.49 15.07 4.52
N ARG A 214 1.79 13.94 4.40
CA ARG A 214 0.77 13.74 3.35
C ARG A 214 -0.27 14.86 3.34
N SER A 215 -0.79 15.25 4.51
CA SER A 215 -1.73 16.37 4.61
C SER A 215 -1.11 17.71 4.18
N LYS A 216 0.15 17.96 4.56
CA LYS A 216 0.90 19.15 4.14
C LYS A 216 1.18 19.17 2.63
N ILE A 217 1.52 18.02 2.03
CA ILE A 217 1.71 17.86 0.59
C ILE A 217 0.44 18.26 -0.16
N LEU A 218 -0.71 17.68 0.22
CA LEU A 218 -2.00 18.03 -0.38
C LEU A 218 -2.33 19.52 -0.24
N SER A 219 -2.01 20.11 0.92
CA SER A 219 -2.23 21.54 1.16
C SER A 219 -1.31 22.41 0.29
N ALA A 220 -0.04 22.01 0.12
CA ALA A 220 0.94 22.69 -0.71
C ALA A 220 0.57 22.63 -2.20
N ILE A 221 0.10 21.48 -2.68
CA ILE A 221 -0.41 21.31 -4.06
C ILE A 221 -1.56 22.28 -4.32
N ARG A 222 -2.58 22.30 -3.46
CA ARG A 222 -3.72 23.23 -3.59
C ARG A 222 -3.28 24.69 -3.55
N LYS A 223 -2.37 25.04 -2.64
CA LYS A 223 -1.79 26.39 -2.52
C LYS A 223 -1.07 26.80 -3.81
N TYR A 224 -0.29 25.89 -4.42
CA TYR A 224 0.40 26.15 -5.67
C TYR A 224 -0.59 26.35 -6.83
N LEU A 225 -1.51 25.40 -7.04
CA LEU A 225 -2.46 25.44 -8.15
C LEU A 225 -3.43 26.63 -8.08
N SER A 226 -3.91 26.97 -6.88
CA SER A 226 -4.72 28.19 -6.69
C SER A 226 -3.92 29.47 -6.99
N GLY A 227 -2.63 29.50 -6.67
CA GLY A 227 -1.72 30.58 -7.06
C GLY A 227 -1.54 30.72 -8.57
N GLU A 228 -1.57 29.59 -9.31
CA GLU A 228 -1.50 29.52 -10.78
C GLU A 228 -2.86 29.73 -11.48
N GLY A 229 -3.92 30.00 -10.71
CA GLY A 229 -5.26 30.31 -11.19
C GLY A 229 -6.11 29.10 -11.56
N PHE A 230 -5.75 27.89 -11.13
CA PHE A 230 -6.59 26.71 -11.31
C PHE A 230 -7.77 26.69 -10.34
N MET A 231 -8.94 26.29 -10.84
CA MET A 231 -10.16 26.10 -10.06
C MET A 231 -10.27 24.64 -9.61
N GLU A 232 -10.36 24.39 -8.30
CA GLU A 232 -10.69 23.06 -7.76
C GLU A 232 -12.16 22.75 -8.04
N VAL A 233 -12.44 21.57 -8.59
CA VAL A 233 -13.78 21.09 -8.92
C VAL A 233 -13.98 19.66 -8.40
N GLU A 234 -15.23 19.21 -8.38
CA GLU A 234 -15.59 17.82 -8.05
C GLU A 234 -16.49 17.26 -9.17
N THR A 235 -16.07 16.14 -9.76
CA THR A 235 -16.78 15.43 -10.82
C THR A 235 -17.36 14.09 -10.31
N PRO A 236 -18.32 13.47 -11.04
CA PRO A 236 -18.95 12.22 -10.59
C PRO A 236 -17.95 11.09 -10.34
N MET A 237 -18.11 10.38 -9.21
CA MET A 237 -17.39 9.12 -8.93
C MET A 237 -18.13 7.88 -9.43
N LEU A 238 -19.47 7.98 -9.55
CA LEU A 238 -20.34 6.97 -10.13
C LEU A 238 -20.65 7.39 -11.56
N VAL A 239 -20.27 6.56 -12.53
CA VAL A 239 -20.32 6.88 -13.96
C VAL A 239 -20.98 5.74 -14.72
N GLN A 240 -21.67 6.06 -15.82
CA GLN A 240 -22.26 5.03 -16.70
C GLN A 240 -21.17 4.35 -17.55
N ASN A 241 -20.23 5.14 -18.06
CA ASN A 241 -19.04 4.67 -18.76
C ASN A 241 -17.79 5.02 -17.94
N ALA A 242 -16.94 4.03 -17.66
CA ALA A 242 -15.66 4.24 -16.99
C ALA A 242 -14.58 4.33 -18.06
N GLY A 243 -14.24 5.57 -18.46
CA GLY A 243 -13.17 5.86 -19.43
C GLY A 243 -12.17 6.88 -18.88
N GLY A 244 -11.22 7.30 -19.72
CA GLY A 244 -10.13 8.22 -19.34
C GLY A 244 -8.86 7.52 -18.80
N ALA A 245 -8.84 6.19 -18.81
CA ALA A 245 -7.66 5.36 -18.54
C ALA A 245 -7.88 3.96 -19.13
N ALA A 246 -6.83 3.18 -19.32
CA ALA A 246 -6.95 1.74 -19.55
C ALA A 246 -6.90 1.04 -18.19
N ALA A 247 -8.04 0.55 -17.70
CA ALA A 247 -8.15 -0.13 -16.41
C ALA A 247 -9.52 -0.80 -16.27
N ARG A 248 -9.55 -1.94 -15.57
CA ARG A 248 -10.81 -2.61 -15.24
C ARG A 248 -11.58 -1.83 -14.15
N PRO A 249 -12.86 -1.46 -14.36
CA PRO A 249 -13.64 -0.74 -13.35
C PRO A 249 -14.20 -1.68 -12.27
N PHE A 250 -14.60 -1.09 -11.14
CA PHE A 250 -15.55 -1.71 -10.22
C PHE A 250 -16.98 -1.41 -10.66
N GLU A 251 -17.84 -2.42 -10.69
CA GLU A 251 -19.25 -2.30 -11.05
C GLU A 251 -20.13 -2.20 -9.79
N THR A 252 -21.23 -1.47 -9.90
CA THR A 252 -22.24 -1.30 -8.84
C THR A 252 -23.61 -1.05 -9.44
N HIS A 253 -24.65 -0.99 -8.59
CA HIS A 253 -26.03 -0.84 -9.04
C HIS A 253 -26.76 0.22 -8.21
N PHE A 254 -27.45 1.14 -8.90
CA PHE A 254 -28.29 2.14 -8.26
C PHE A 254 -29.76 1.69 -8.22
N ASN A 255 -30.17 1.11 -7.10
CA ASN A 255 -31.50 0.50 -6.92
C ASN A 255 -32.69 1.41 -7.24
N ALA A 256 -32.62 2.72 -6.96
CA ALA A 256 -33.77 3.60 -7.14
C ALA A 256 -34.02 3.95 -8.62
N LEU A 257 -32.95 4.02 -9.42
CA LEU A 257 -33.05 4.19 -10.87
C LEU A 257 -33.09 2.85 -11.61
N ASN A 258 -32.72 1.77 -10.92
CA ASN A 258 -32.53 0.44 -11.51
C ASN A 258 -31.51 0.52 -12.68
N GLU A 259 -30.38 1.15 -12.43
CA GLU A 259 -29.31 1.37 -13.39
C GLU A 259 -27.99 0.80 -12.86
N ASP A 260 -27.22 0.16 -13.75
CA ASP A 260 -25.86 -0.27 -13.46
C ASP A 260 -24.90 0.90 -13.66
N LEU A 261 -24.00 1.07 -12.70
CA LEU A 261 -23.01 2.14 -12.67
C LEU A 261 -21.62 1.54 -12.42
N LYS A 262 -20.60 2.33 -12.72
CA LYS A 262 -19.20 1.99 -12.48
C LYS A 262 -18.58 3.03 -11.57
N LEU A 263 -17.61 2.62 -10.75
CA LEU A 263 -16.71 3.57 -10.12
C LEU A 263 -15.70 4.08 -11.15
N ARG A 264 -15.45 5.39 -11.16
CA ARG A 264 -14.52 6.01 -12.11
C ARG A 264 -13.09 5.46 -11.98
N ILE A 265 -12.45 5.24 -13.13
CA ILE A 265 -11.05 4.81 -13.25
C ILE A 265 -10.07 5.97 -13.49
N SER A 266 -10.62 7.15 -13.82
CA SER A 266 -9.95 8.40 -14.18
C SER A 266 -10.89 9.59 -13.92
N LEU A 267 -10.36 10.82 -13.89
CA LEU A 267 -11.11 12.08 -13.74
C LEU A 267 -11.35 12.76 -15.11
N GLU A 268 -10.64 12.29 -16.14
CA GLU A 268 -10.36 13.01 -17.38
C GLU A 268 -11.58 13.47 -18.15
N LEU A 269 -12.48 12.54 -18.49
CA LEU A 269 -13.55 12.82 -19.45
C LEU A 269 -14.51 13.91 -18.95
N TYR A 270 -14.72 14.00 -17.63
CA TYR A 270 -15.56 15.05 -17.04
C TYR A 270 -14.82 16.38 -16.93
N LEU A 271 -13.54 16.37 -16.60
CA LEU A 271 -12.74 17.60 -16.57
C LEU A 271 -12.61 18.23 -17.96
N LYS A 272 -12.47 17.42 -19.02
CA LYS A 272 -12.54 17.90 -20.42
C LYS A 272 -13.88 18.54 -20.78
N ARG A 273 -15.00 17.99 -20.29
CA ARG A 273 -16.32 18.62 -20.48
C ARG A 273 -16.39 20.02 -19.83
N LEU A 274 -15.68 20.23 -18.71
CA LEU A 274 -15.59 21.56 -18.09
C LEU A 274 -14.75 22.52 -18.93
N ILE A 275 -13.68 22.05 -19.57
CA ILE A 275 -12.91 22.83 -20.54
C ILE A 275 -13.78 23.24 -21.73
N VAL A 276 -14.57 22.32 -22.29
CA VAL A 276 -15.60 22.64 -23.33
C VAL A 276 -16.58 23.69 -22.82
N GLY A 277 -16.98 23.60 -21.55
CA GLY A 277 -17.83 24.59 -20.88
C GLY A 277 -17.20 25.97 -20.66
N GLY A 278 -15.91 26.15 -20.99
CA GLY A 278 -15.18 27.42 -20.86
C GLY A 278 -14.46 27.62 -19.53
N LEU A 279 -14.35 26.59 -18.68
CA LEU A 279 -13.50 26.66 -17.49
C LEU A 279 -12.05 26.39 -17.89
N GLU A 280 -11.31 27.44 -18.24
CA GLU A 280 -9.98 27.33 -18.88
C GLU A 280 -8.90 26.63 -18.03
N LYS A 281 -9.02 26.61 -16.70
CA LYS A 281 -8.07 25.95 -15.79
C LYS A 281 -8.81 25.26 -14.65
N VAL A 282 -8.88 23.93 -14.69
CA VAL A 282 -9.55 23.12 -13.65
C VAL A 282 -8.62 22.03 -13.13
N TYR A 283 -8.80 21.66 -11.87
CA TYR A 283 -8.18 20.47 -11.30
C TYR A 283 -9.12 19.78 -10.31
N GLU A 284 -8.94 18.47 -10.14
CA GLU A 284 -9.56 17.71 -9.08
C GLU A 284 -8.50 16.83 -8.40
N ILE A 285 -8.49 16.81 -7.07
CA ILE A 285 -7.78 15.80 -6.27
C ILE A 285 -8.82 14.82 -5.76
N GLY A 286 -8.93 13.68 -6.42
CA GLY A 286 -10.03 12.74 -6.22
C GLY A 286 -9.58 11.31 -5.97
N ARG A 287 -10.49 10.49 -5.47
CA ARG A 287 -10.33 9.04 -5.45
C ARG A 287 -10.65 8.48 -6.85
N VAL A 288 -9.82 7.58 -7.34
CA VAL A 288 -10.10 6.71 -8.50
C VAL A 288 -10.04 5.26 -8.04
N PHE A 289 -10.71 4.38 -8.79
CA PHE A 289 -10.91 2.99 -8.41
C PHE A 289 -10.59 2.08 -9.59
N ARG A 290 -9.60 1.22 -9.44
CA ARG A 290 -9.18 0.26 -10.48
C ARG A 290 -9.17 -1.14 -9.90
N ASN A 291 -9.88 -2.06 -10.56
CA ASN A 291 -10.08 -3.42 -10.12
C ASN A 291 -8.90 -4.30 -10.55
N GLU A 292 -7.74 -3.99 -9.98
CA GLU A 292 -6.42 -4.54 -10.31
C GLU A 292 -5.77 -5.21 -9.09
N GLY A 293 -4.60 -5.82 -9.31
CA GLY A 293 -3.81 -6.45 -8.26
C GLY A 293 -3.29 -5.46 -7.20
N LEU A 294 -2.89 -6.02 -6.05
CA LEU A 294 -2.21 -5.28 -4.97
C LEU A 294 -0.72 -5.53 -5.06
N ASP A 295 0.09 -4.47 -5.02
CA ASP A 295 1.53 -4.57 -4.88
C ASP A 295 2.10 -3.43 -4.02
N THR A 296 3.41 -3.18 -4.12
CA THR A 296 4.10 -2.13 -3.37
C THR A 296 3.76 -0.71 -3.85
N ARG A 297 3.16 -0.55 -5.03
CA ARG A 297 2.85 0.71 -5.72
C ARG A 297 1.37 0.85 -6.10
N HIS A 298 0.59 -0.22 -6.06
CA HIS A 298 -0.82 -0.26 -6.45
C HIS A 298 -1.74 -0.60 -5.28
N ASN A 299 -2.80 0.20 -5.15
CA ASN A 299 -3.93 -0.04 -4.26
C ASN A 299 -5.22 0.21 -5.06
N PRO A 300 -6.30 -0.57 -4.89
CA PRO A 300 -7.45 -0.57 -5.82
C PRO A 300 -8.25 0.72 -5.75
N GLU A 301 -8.09 1.46 -4.66
CA GLU A 301 -8.55 2.82 -4.53
C GLU A 301 -7.35 3.73 -4.20
N PHE A 302 -7.11 4.78 -4.97
CA PHE A 302 -5.96 5.65 -4.78
C PHE A 302 -6.25 7.11 -5.15
N THR A 303 -5.44 8.02 -4.64
CA THR A 303 -5.61 9.45 -4.84
C THR A 303 -4.89 9.86 -6.12
N LEU A 304 -5.68 10.27 -7.09
CA LEU A 304 -5.21 10.86 -8.33
C LEU A 304 -5.51 12.36 -8.30
N MET A 305 -4.58 13.16 -8.78
CA MET A 305 -4.88 14.54 -9.14
C MET A 305 -4.84 14.66 -10.65
N GLU A 306 -5.91 15.13 -11.26
CA GLU A 306 -5.88 15.54 -12.66
C GLU A 306 -6.16 17.02 -12.78
N LEU A 307 -5.55 17.65 -13.78
CA LEU A 307 -5.78 19.04 -14.13
C LEU A 307 -5.73 19.23 -15.63
N TYR A 308 -6.46 20.23 -16.10
CA TYR A 308 -6.56 20.60 -17.50
C TYR A 308 -6.46 22.10 -17.63
N GLN A 309 -5.65 22.54 -18.58
CA GLN A 309 -5.46 23.95 -18.91
C GLN A 309 -5.66 24.17 -20.40
N ALA A 310 -6.59 25.05 -20.76
CA ALA A 310 -6.79 25.51 -22.13
C ALA A 310 -5.60 26.37 -22.59
N PHE A 311 -5.39 26.37 -23.92
CA PHE A 311 -4.39 27.14 -24.65
C PHE A 311 -2.93 26.83 -24.28
N THR A 312 -2.66 25.59 -23.88
CA THR A 312 -1.31 25.06 -23.68
C THR A 312 -1.20 23.65 -24.28
N ASP A 313 0.02 23.11 -24.28
CA ASP A 313 0.38 21.78 -24.76
C ASP A 313 1.09 20.97 -23.66
N TYR A 314 1.58 19.79 -24.02
CA TYR A 314 2.39 18.94 -23.17
C TYR A 314 3.71 19.59 -22.67
N HIS A 315 4.30 20.58 -23.36
CA HIS A 315 5.47 21.29 -22.83
C HIS A 315 5.10 22.19 -21.66
N GLY A 316 3.95 22.88 -21.74
CA GLY A 316 3.42 23.63 -20.61
C GLY A 316 3.12 22.72 -19.40
N MET A 317 2.68 21.49 -19.65
CA MET A 317 2.48 20.49 -18.58
C MET A 317 3.80 20.01 -17.95
N MET A 318 4.90 19.92 -18.71
CA MET A 318 6.24 19.66 -18.15
C MET A 318 6.69 20.79 -17.23
N ASP A 319 6.54 22.04 -17.67
CA ASP A 319 6.94 23.22 -16.90
C ASP A 319 6.11 23.34 -15.61
N LEU A 320 4.80 23.05 -15.67
CA LEU A 320 3.93 22.98 -14.50
C LEU A 320 4.38 21.89 -13.52
N THR A 321 4.70 20.69 -14.03
CA THR A 321 5.13 19.53 -13.24
C THR A 321 6.40 19.82 -12.47
N GLU A 322 7.42 20.34 -13.16
CA GLU A 322 8.72 20.65 -12.55
C GLU A 322 8.56 21.66 -11.40
N ASN A 323 7.80 22.73 -11.65
CA ASN A 323 7.57 23.77 -10.65
C ASN A 323 6.70 23.30 -9.47
N LEU A 324 5.69 22.45 -9.73
CA LEU A 324 4.87 21.86 -8.68
C LEU A 324 5.70 20.99 -7.72
N TYR A 325 6.49 20.05 -8.26
CA TYR A 325 7.33 19.17 -7.42
C TYR A 325 8.34 19.97 -6.60
N ARG A 326 8.98 20.97 -7.23
CA ARG A 326 9.91 21.88 -6.56
C ARG A 326 9.26 22.66 -5.43
N PHE A 327 8.08 23.23 -5.68
CA PHE A 327 7.32 23.99 -4.69
C PHE A 327 6.92 23.11 -3.49
N VAL A 328 6.35 21.94 -3.75
CA VAL A 328 5.88 21.03 -2.70
C VAL A 328 7.04 20.54 -1.84
N ALA A 329 8.17 20.15 -2.45
CA ALA A 329 9.35 19.73 -1.70
C ALA A 329 9.88 20.86 -0.81
N GLN A 330 10.00 22.07 -1.34
CA GLN A 330 10.47 23.23 -0.59
C GLN A 330 9.53 23.61 0.57
N GLU A 331 8.21 23.61 0.34
CA GLU A 331 7.21 23.97 1.35
C GLU A 331 7.12 22.93 2.48
N VAL A 332 7.20 21.63 2.14
CA VAL A 332 6.96 20.55 3.11
C VAL A 332 8.24 20.07 3.79
N LEU A 333 9.35 19.98 3.04
CA LEU A 333 10.63 19.45 3.53
C LEU A 333 11.64 20.56 3.85
N GLY A 334 11.40 21.80 3.41
CA GLY A 334 12.34 22.91 3.56
C GLY A 334 13.52 22.86 2.57
N THR A 335 13.52 21.92 1.62
CA THR A 335 14.59 21.70 0.64
C THR A 335 14.03 21.08 -0.64
N THR A 336 14.71 21.30 -1.76
CA THR A 336 14.46 20.60 -3.04
C THR A 336 15.34 19.37 -3.26
N GLN A 337 16.28 19.13 -2.33
CA GLN A 337 17.15 17.95 -2.35
C GLN A 337 16.54 16.85 -1.51
N ILE A 338 16.22 15.72 -2.12
CA ILE A 338 15.64 14.55 -1.46
C ILE A 338 16.57 13.35 -1.62
N VAL A 339 16.44 12.39 -0.71
CA VAL A 339 17.14 11.11 -0.80
C VAL A 339 16.11 10.01 -0.65
N TYR A 340 16.03 9.13 -1.65
CA TYR A 340 15.12 7.99 -1.65
C TYR A 340 15.91 6.70 -1.86
N LYS A 341 15.82 5.74 -0.94
CA LYS A 341 16.59 4.48 -0.96
C LYS A 341 18.10 4.67 -1.23
N GLY A 342 18.67 5.74 -0.67
CA GLY A 342 20.09 6.09 -0.84
C GLY A 342 20.44 6.83 -2.13
N ILE A 343 19.47 7.07 -3.02
CA ILE A 343 19.66 7.82 -4.27
C ILE A 343 19.35 9.30 -4.02
N PRO A 344 20.34 10.21 -4.11
CA PRO A 344 20.08 11.64 -4.03
C PRO A 344 19.43 12.15 -5.32
N MET A 345 18.43 13.01 -5.17
CA MET A 345 17.72 13.67 -6.27
C MET A 345 17.59 15.16 -5.97
N ASP A 346 17.79 16.00 -6.99
CA ASP A 346 17.70 17.45 -6.87
C ASP A 346 16.55 17.99 -7.72
N LEU A 347 15.40 18.21 -7.08
CA LEU A 347 14.20 18.77 -7.71
C LEU A 347 14.36 20.27 -8.04
N GLY A 348 15.46 20.89 -7.61
CA GLY A 348 15.81 22.27 -7.93
C GLY A 348 16.37 22.45 -9.35
N LYS A 349 16.82 21.36 -9.98
CA LYS A 349 17.38 21.37 -11.34
C LYS A 349 16.29 21.16 -12.40
N PRO A 350 16.56 21.54 -13.66
CA PRO A 350 15.73 21.12 -14.79
C PRO A 350 15.67 19.60 -14.90
N PHE A 351 14.48 19.05 -15.16
CA PHE A 351 14.30 17.61 -15.33
C PHE A 351 14.77 17.17 -16.73
N GLU A 352 15.30 15.94 -16.84
CA GLU A 352 15.74 15.40 -18.13
C GLU A 352 14.53 15.24 -19.06
N ARG A 353 14.72 15.48 -20.37
CA ARG A 353 13.70 15.26 -21.41
C ARG A 353 14.30 14.32 -22.44
N ILE A 354 13.65 13.19 -22.68
CA ILE A 354 14.10 12.15 -23.63
C ILE A 354 12.88 11.58 -24.36
N THR A 355 12.99 11.26 -25.65
CA THR A 355 11.89 10.56 -26.35
C THR A 355 11.89 9.07 -25.98
N MET A 356 10.74 8.40 -26.06
CA MET A 356 10.65 6.95 -25.82
C MET A 356 11.60 6.17 -26.75
N VAL A 357 11.67 6.56 -28.02
CA VAL A 357 12.58 5.97 -29.02
C VAL A 357 14.05 6.17 -28.62
N ASP A 358 14.45 7.38 -28.23
CA ASP A 358 15.82 7.64 -27.79
C ASP A 358 16.16 6.88 -26.51
N ALA A 359 15.19 6.71 -25.61
CA ALA A 359 15.38 5.96 -24.37
C ALA A 359 15.56 4.45 -24.66
N VAL A 360 14.72 3.85 -25.50
CA VAL A 360 14.88 2.46 -25.96
C VAL A 360 16.21 2.28 -26.69
N LYS A 361 16.59 3.21 -27.56
CA LYS A 361 17.90 3.17 -28.21
C LYS A 361 19.05 3.23 -27.22
N LYS A 362 18.95 4.05 -26.18
CA LYS A 362 19.98 4.23 -25.14
C LYS A 362 20.16 2.99 -24.26
N TYR A 363 19.07 2.35 -23.84
CA TYR A 363 19.12 1.27 -22.84
C TYR A 363 18.94 -0.14 -23.41
N ALA A 364 18.15 -0.32 -24.46
CA ALA A 364 17.99 -1.60 -25.17
C ALA A 364 18.95 -1.76 -26.37
N GLY A 365 19.55 -0.66 -26.86
CA GLY A 365 20.45 -0.69 -28.02
C GLY A 365 19.73 -0.86 -29.37
N VAL A 366 18.40 -0.73 -29.40
CA VAL A 366 17.56 -0.88 -30.59
C VAL A 366 17.13 0.51 -31.08
N ASP A 367 17.53 0.88 -32.30
CA ASP A 367 17.06 2.13 -32.91
C ASP A 367 15.69 1.94 -33.56
N TRP A 368 14.64 2.37 -32.87
CA TRP A 368 13.27 2.20 -33.37
C TRP A 368 12.99 2.99 -34.65
N ASN A 369 13.80 3.99 -34.99
CA ASN A 369 13.66 4.71 -36.26
C ASN A 369 14.03 3.83 -37.47
N GLU A 370 14.78 2.75 -37.26
CA GLU A 370 15.15 1.78 -38.31
C GLU A 370 14.10 0.65 -38.45
N VAL A 371 13.12 0.58 -37.54
CA VAL A 371 12.04 -0.40 -37.56
C VAL A 371 10.89 0.14 -38.40
N GLU A 372 10.74 -0.34 -39.62
CA GLU A 372 9.72 0.13 -40.56
C GLU A 372 8.42 -0.67 -40.47
N THR A 373 8.50 -1.97 -40.18
CA THR A 373 7.33 -2.88 -40.22
C THR A 373 7.03 -3.56 -38.89
N LEU A 374 5.78 -4.04 -38.76
CA LEU A 374 5.36 -4.85 -37.61
C LEU A 374 6.14 -6.17 -37.53
N GLU A 375 6.44 -6.78 -38.67
CA GLU A 375 7.22 -8.01 -38.72
C GLU A 375 8.64 -7.81 -38.16
N GLN A 376 9.30 -6.71 -38.50
CA GLN A 376 10.61 -6.35 -37.95
C GLN A 376 10.53 -6.13 -36.43
N ALA A 377 9.50 -5.42 -35.95
CA ALA A 377 9.27 -5.22 -34.52
C ALA A 377 9.08 -6.56 -33.78
N ARG A 378 8.35 -7.50 -34.37
CA ARG A 378 8.12 -8.85 -33.82
C ARG A 378 9.38 -9.72 -33.84
N GLU A 379 10.22 -9.59 -34.86
CA GLU A 379 11.54 -10.25 -34.91
C GLU A 379 12.43 -9.74 -33.79
N LEU A 380 12.53 -8.41 -33.63
CA LEU A 380 13.28 -7.78 -32.54
C LEU A 380 12.76 -8.20 -31.15
N ALA A 381 11.43 -8.22 -30.95
CA ALA A 381 10.84 -8.66 -29.69
C ALA A 381 11.24 -10.11 -29.36
N LYS A 382 11.21 -11.02 -30.34
CA LYS A 382 11.66 -12.40 -30.15
C LYS A 382 13.16 -12.50 -29.83
N GLU A 383 13.99 -11.72 -30.52
CA GLU A 383 15.44 -11.67 -30.27
C GLU A 383 15.77 -11.19 -28.85
N HIS A 384 14.96 -10.28 -28.31
CA HIS A 384 15.13 -9.69 -26.99
C HIS A 384 14.30 -10.37 -25.89
N ASN A 385 13.62 -11.47 -26.21
CA ASN A 385 12.74 -12.22 -25.30
C ASN A 385 11.58 -11.42 -24.69
N ILE A 386 11.05 -10.46 -25.46
CA ILE A 386 9.83 -9.73 -25.10
C ILE A 386 8.62 -10.53 -25.54
N GLU A 387 7.75 -10.86 -24.58
CA GLU A 387 6.45 -11.46 -24.86
C GLU A 387 5.49 -10.40 -25.43
N PHE A 388 4.76 -10.75 -26.49
CA PHE A 388 3.76 -9.88 -27.09
C PHE A 388 2.56 -10.69 -27.58
N GLU A 389 1.41 -10.05 -27.68
CA GLU A 389 0.17 -10.66 -28.15
C GLU A 389 -0.04 -10.47 -29.65
N GLU A 390 -0.86 -11.32 -30.26
CA GLU A 390 -1.15 -11.22 -31.71
C GLU A 390 -1.78 -9.88 -32.10
N ARG A 391 -2.55 -9.27 -31.19
CA ARG A 391 -3.17 -7.95 -31.34
C ARG A 391 -2.18 -6.78 -31.31
N HIS A 392 -0.99 -6.97 -30.72
CA HIS A 392 0.01 -5.89 -30.60
C HIS A 392 0.55 -5.47 -31.97
N LYS A 393 0.57 -4.16 -32.17
CA LYS A 393 1.13 -3.42 -33.30
C LYS A 393 2.54 -2.93 -32.96
N LYS A 394 3.16 -2.20 -33.91
CA LYS A 394 4.54 -1.72 -33.80
C LYS A 394 4.73 -0.82 -32.58
N GLY A 395 3.80 0.12 -32.33
CA GLY A 395 3.83 0.99 -31.17
C GLY A 395 3.67 0.26 -29.83
N ASP A 396 2.80 -0.76 -29.78
CA ASP A 396 2.63 -1.58 -28.57
C ASP A 396 3.94 -2.32 -28.22
N ILE A 397 4.63 -2.86 -29.23
CA ILE A 397 5.92 -3.54 -29.01
C ILE A 397 7.00 -2.54 -28.58
N LEU A 398 7.03 -1.31 -29.12
CA LEU A 398 7.95 -0.27 -28.64
C LEU A 398 7.75 -0.02 -27.14
N ASN A 399 6.49 0.06 -26.69
CA ASN A 399 6.17 0.24 -25.27
C ASN A 399 6.67 -0.93 -24.42
N LEU A 400 6.52 -2.16 -24.88
CA LEU A 400 7.06 -3.34 -24.18
C LEU A 400 8.59 -3.29 -24.06
N PHE A 401 9.30 -2.80 -25.08
CA PHE A 401 10.75 -2.56 -25.00
C PHE A 401 11.09 -1.48 -23.97
N PHE A 402 10.28 -0.43 -23.88
CA PHE A 402 10.46 0.62 -22.89
C PHE A 402 10.25 0.08 -21.46
N GLU A 403 9.16 -0.62 -21.22
CA GLU A 403 8.83 -1.20 -19.90
C GLU A 403 9.93 -2.17 -19.42
N GLU A 404 10.40 -3.06 -20.31
CA GLU A 404 11.40 -4.07 -19.95
C GLU A 404 12.81 -3.50 -19.74
N PHE A 405 13.25 -2.57 -20.61
CA PHE A 405 14.66 -2.16 -20.65
C PHE A 405 14.94 -0.75 -20.15
N VAL A 406 13.94 0.12 -20.05
CA VAL A 406 14.16 1.56 -19.79
C VAL A 406 13.76 1.95 -18.37
N GLU A 407 12.57 1.57 -17.90
CA GLU A 407 11.99 2.12 -16.67
C GLU A 407 12.93 2.08 -15.46
N GLU A 408 13.58 0.93 -15.22
CA GLU A 408 14.47 0.75 -14.07
C GLU A 408 15.67 1.72 -14.03
N HIS A 409 16.04 2.27 -15.18
CA HIS A 409 17.15 3.21 -15.33
C HIS A 409 16.74 4.66 -15.06
N LEU A 410 15.44 4.99 -15.05
CA LEU A 410 14.90 6.35 -14.90
C LEU A 410 14.83 6.77 -13.42
N LEU A 411 16.00 6.76 -12.76
CA LEU A 411 16.11 7.05 -11.33
C LEU A 411 15.95 8.54 -11.02
N GLN A 412 16.51 9.42 -11.86
CA GLN A 412 16.39 10.87 -11.73
C GLN A 412 15.07 11.37 -12.36
N PRO A 413 14.56 12.56 -11.95
CA PRO A 413 13.41 13.18 -12.58
C PRO A 413 13.57 13.30 -14.10
N THR A 414 12.76 12.56 -14.85
CA THR A 414 12.88 12.43 -16.31
C THR A 414 11.50 12.45 -16.97
N PHE A 415 11.30 13.32 -17.94
CA PHE A 415 10.16 13.28 -18.84
C PHE A 415 10.50 12.38 -20.03
N VAL A 416 9.77 11.27 -20.18
CA VAL A 416 9.80 10.42 -21.37
C VAL A 416 8.70 10.91 -22.31
N MET A 417 9.07 11.31 -23.52
CA MET A 417 8.21 12.01 -24.47
C MET A 417 7.89 11.17 -25.71
N ASP A 418 6.90 11.63 -26.48
CA ASP A 418 6.61 11.16 -27.83
C ASP A 418 6.26 9.66 -27.87
N HIS A 419 5.25 9.29 -27.09
CA HIS A 419 4.75 7.91 -27.04
C HIS A 419 4.09 7.52 -28.37
N PRO A 420 4.04 6.21 -28.71
CA PRO A 420 3.34 5.73 -29.90
C PRO A 420 1.83 6.00 -29.83
N VAL A 421 1.22 6.18 -31.00
CA VAL A 421 -0.21 6.48 -31.13
C VAL A 421 -1.11 5.34 -30.67
N GLU A 422 -0.66 4.09 -30.79
CA GLU A 422 -1.44 2.89 -30.47
C GLU A 422 -1.82 2.80 -28.99
N ILE A 423 -0.92 3.22 -28.09
CA ILE A 423 -1.14 3.22 -26.63
C ILE A 423 -1.68 4.54 -26.09
N SER A 424 -2.03 5.49 -26.97
CA SER A 424 -2.36 6.88 -26.61
C SER A 424 -3.69 7.35 -27.23
N PRO A 425 -4.83 6.73 -26.88
CA PRO A 425 -6.11 6.91 -27.56
C PRO A 425 -6.76 8.29 -27.34
N LEU A 426 -6.28 9.07 -26.37
CA LEU A 426 -6.84 10.38 -25.99
C LEU A 426 -5.88 11.53 -26.29
N THR A 427 -4.76 11.24 -26.97
CA THR A 427 -3.70 12.21 -27.23
C THR A 427 -3.63 12.65 -28.69
N LYS A 428 -3.31 13.94 -28.87
CA LYS A 428 -3.06 14.54 -30.18
C LYS A 428 -1.81 13.96 -30.86
N LYS A 429 -1.94 13.63 -32.14
CA LYS A 429 -0.81 13.22 -32.99
C LYS A 429 0.20 14.35 -33.09
N LYS A 430 1.49 13.99 -33.10
CA LYS A 430 2.56 14.93 -33.36
C LYS A 430 2.49 15.40 -34.82
N PRO A 431 2.47 16.72 -35.11
CA PRO A 431 2.30 17.22 -36.47
C PRO A 431 3.37 16.74 -37.45
N GLU A 432 4.61 16.61 -37.01
CA GLU A 432 5.75 16.25 -37.87
C GLU A 432 5.90 14.73 -38.04
N ASN A 433 5.41 13.94 -37.10
CA ASN A 433 5.44 12.48 -37.19
C ASN A 433 4.20 11.84 -36.53
N PRO A 434 3.14 11.55 -37.33
CA PRO A 434 1.89 11.01 -36.83
C PRO A 434 1.94 9.58 -36.26
N GLU A 435 3.06 8.85 -36.37
CA GLU A 435 3.26 7.58 -35.65
C GLU A 435 3.34 7.79 -34.13
N TYR A 436 3.70 9.01 -33.69
CA TYR A 436 3.82 9.40 -32.29
C TYR A 436 2.83 10.50 -31.92
N VAL A 437 2.65 10.68 -30.62
CA VAL A 437 1.72 11.65 -30.04
C VAL A 437 2.44 12.62 -29.11
N GLU A 438 1.87 13.81 -28.89
CA GLU A 438 2.36 14.77 -27.89
C GLU A 438 1.96 14.33 -26.47
N ARG A 439 2.51 13.19 -26.03
CA ARG A 439 2.37 12.61 -24.69
C ARG A 439 3.73 12.57 -24.01
N PHE A 440 3.75 12.84 -22.71
CA PHE A 440 4.87 12.45 -21.87
C PHE A 440 4.40 11.73 -20.62
N GLU A 441 5.31 10.91 -20.09
CA GLU A 441 5.22 10.37 -18.76
C GLU A 441 6.40 10.89 -17.95
N PHE A 442 6.13 11.30 -16.72
CA PHE A 442 7.15 11.76 -15.80
C PHE A 442 7.61 10.59 -14.93
N PHE A 443 8.87 10.20 -15.07
CA PHE A 443 9.50 9.14 -14.29
C PHE A 443 10.41 9.69 -13.20
N MET A 444 10.42 9.01 -12.05
CA MET A 444 11.37 9.23 -10.97
C MET A 444 11.46 7.95 -10.13
N ASN A 445 12.66 7.53 -9.74
CA ASN A 445 12.90 6.24 -9.08
C ASN A 445 12.40 5.03 -9.93
N GLY A 446 12.43 5.15 -11.25
CA GLY A 446 11.92 4.15 -12.19
C GLY A 446 10.42 3.92 -12.11
N TRP A 447 9.67 4.88 -11.56
CA TRP A 447 8.21 4.83 -11.46
C TRP A 447 7.60 5.93 -12.28
N GLU A 448 6.52 5.62 -12.98
CA GLU A 448 5.63 6.63 -13.54
C GLU A 448 5.01 7.44 -12.38
N MET A 449 5.23 8.75 -12.38
CA MET A 449 4.76 9.69 -11.37
C MET A 449 3.60 10.55 -11.88
N ALA A 450 3.55 10.76 -13.19
CA ALA A 450 2.46 11.44 -13.87
C ALA A 450 2.42 11.04 -15.35
N ASN A 451 1.24 11.13 -15.95
CA ASN A 451 1.01 10.95 -17.38
C ASN A 451 0.28 12.19 -17.91
N ALA A 452 0.74 12.73 -19.04
CA ALA A 452 0.31 14.03 -19.54
C ALA A 452 0.35 14.10 -21.06
N TYR A 453 -0.48 14.97 -21.62
CA TYR A 453 -0.52 15.14 -23.06
C TYR A 453 -1.10 16.48 -23.53
N SER A 454 -0.83 16.80 -24.79
CA SER A 454 -1.66 17.70 -25.57
C SER A 454 -2.95 16.98 -25.95
N GLU A 455 -4.07 17.51 -25.48
CA GLU A 455 -5.36 16.83 -25.55
C GLU A 455 -5.86 16.65 -26.97
N LEU A 456 -6.35 15.44 -27.28
CA LEU A 456 -7.05 15.21 -28.53
C LEU A 456 -8.40 15.93 -28.49
N ASN A 457 -8.49 17.00 -29.28
CA ASN A 457 -9.68 17.84 -29.39
C ASN A 457 -10.36 17.75 -30.77
N ASP A 458 -9.89 16.86 -31.65
CA ASP A 458 -10.55 16.54 -32.91
C ASP A 458 -11.57 15.40 -32.68
N PRO A 459 -12.89 15.68 -32.72
CA PRO A 459 -13.91 14.66 -32.47
C PRO A 459 -13.95 13.57 -33.55
N ILE A 460 -13.46 13.84 -34.78
CA ILE A 460 -13.44 12.83 -35.84
C ILE A 460 -12.35 11.80 -35.53
N ASP A 461 -11.13 12.26 -35.22
CA ASP A 461 -10.03 11.36 -34.82
C ASP A 461 -10.37 10.65 -33.51
N GLN A 462 -10.94 11.34 -32.51
CA GLN A 462 -11.31 10.72 -31.24
C GLN A 462 -12.30 9.56 -31.41
N ARG A 463 -13.28 9.70 -32.33
CA ARG A 463 -14.22 8.61 -32.65
C ARG A 463 -13.52 7.42 -33.28
N GLU A 464 -12.52 7.64 -34.14
CA GLU A 464 -11.69 6.56 -34.70
C GLU A 464 -10.87 5.85 -33.60
N ARG A 465 -10.35 6.59 -32.62
CA ARG A 465 -9.63 5.98 -31.48
C ARG A 465 -10.53 5.12 -30.60
N PHE A 466 -11.74 5.59 -30.29
CA PHE A 466 -12.69 4.77 -29.51
C PHE A 466 -13.14 3.53 -30.27
N LYS A 467 -13.35 3.63 -31.59
CA LYS A 467 -13.62 2.44 -32.40
C LYS A 467 -12.47 1.42 -32.32
N ALA A 468 -11.22 1.87 -32.38
CA ALA A 468 -10.07 0.99 -32.23
C ALA A 468 -10.01 0.34 -30.83
N GLN A 469 -10.40 1.06 -29.78
CA GLN A 469 -10.52 0.51 -28.42
C GLN A 469 -11.64 -0.55 -28.31
N GLU A 470 -12.80 -0.32 -28.94
CA GLU A 470 -13.87 -1.32 -28.99
C GLU A 470 -13.45 -2.58 -29.77
N GLU A 471 -12.65 -2.42 -30.83
CA GLU A 471 -12.05 -3.55 -31.56
C GLU A 471 -11.08 -4.35 -30.69
N LEU A 472 -10.30 -3.70 -29.81
CA LEU A 472 -9.42 -4.35 -28.84
C LEU A 472 -10.22 -5.07 -27.74
N LEU A 473 -11.28 -4.43 -27.23
CA LEU A 473 -12.20 -5.04 -26.26
C LEU A 473 -12.84 -6.31 -26.84
N ALA A 474 -13.28 -6.27 -28.09
CA ALA A 474 -13.81 -7.44 -28.80
C ALA A 474 -12.76 -8.56 -29.02
N GLN A 475 -11.47 -8.21 -28.99
CA GLN A 475 -10.34 -9.15 -29.04
C GLN A 475 -9.91 -9.66 -27.65
N GLY A 476 -10.62 -9.28 -26.58
CA GLY A 476 -10.39 -9.76 -25.22
C GLY A 476 -9.44 -8.89 -24.39
N ASP A 477 -9.23 -7.63 -24.77
CA ASP A 477 -8.58 -6.64 -23.91
C ASP A 477 -9.58 -6.07 -22.89
N ASP A 478 -9.57 -6.62 -21.68
CA ASP A 478 -10.49 -6.25 -20.58
C ASP A 478 -10.25 -4.82 -20.04
N GLU A 479 -9.17 -4.14 -20.46
CA GLU A 479 -8.82 -2.77 -20.04
C GLU A 479 -9.18 -1.72 -21.10
N ALA A 480 -9.57 -2.15 -22.30
CA ALA A 480 -9.97 -1.27 -23.37
C ALA A 480 -11.31 -0.57 -23.10
N ASN A 481 -11.41 0.68 -23.54
CA ASN A 481 -12.57 1.54 -23.26
C ASN A 481 -13.69 1.40 -24.30
N THR A 482 -14.94 1.56 -23.87
CA THR A 482 -16.10 1.72 -24.75
C THR A 482 -16.34 3.19 -25.11
N THR A 483 -16.96 3.46 -26.26
CA THR A 483 -17.29 4.84 -26.67
C THR A 483 -18.21 5.54 -25.66
N ASP A 484 -17.82 6.73 -25.20
CA ASP A 484 -18.68 7.64 -24.44
C ASP A 484 -19.32 8.66 -25.39
N GLU A 485 -20.56 8.41 -25.81
CA GLU A 485 -21.27 9.28 -26.76
C GLU A 485 -21.56 10.69 -26.22
N ASP A 486 -21.71 10.85 -24.91
CA ASP A 486 -21.89 12.18 -24.32
C ASP A 486 -20.58 12.97 -24.36
N PHE A 487 -19.44 12.31 -24.11
CA PHE A 487 -18.12 12.92 -24.28
C PHE A 487 -17.86 13.30 -25.74
N MET A 488 -18.22 12.44 -26.69
CA MET A 488 -18.13 12.75 -28.12
C MET A 488 -18.95 13.99 -28.48
N ASN A 489 -20.20 14.05 -28.01
CA ASN A 489 -21.05 15.23 -28.20
C ASN A 489 -20.41 16.50 -27.61
N ALA A 490 -19.77 16.42 -26.44
CA ALA A 490 -19.05 17.56 -25.87
C ALA A 490 -17.87 18.02 -26.75
N LEU A 491 -17.07 17.09 -27.29
CA LEU A 491 -15.99 17.44 -28.21
C LEU A 491 -16.50 18.06 -29.51
N GLU A 492 -17.63 17.59 -30.03
CA GLU A 492 -18.29 18.13 -31.23
C GLU A 492 -18.82 19.57 -31.05
N ILE A 493 -19.13 19.98 -29.81
CA ILE A 493 -19.43 21.38 -29.47
C ILE A 493 -18.17 22.25 -29.59
N GLY A 494 -17.01 21.70 -29.23
CA GLY A 494 -15.70 22.30 -29.43
C GLY A 494 -14.90 22.42 -28.14
N MET A 495 -13.83 21.62 -28.04
CA MET A 495 -12.81 21.76 -26.99
C MET A 495 -11.62 22.58 -27.52
N PRO A 496 -11.16 23.65 -26.83
CA PRO A 496 -9.96 24.37 -27.23
C PRO A 496 -8.71 23.46 -27.15
N PRO A 497 -7.60 23.83 -27.82
CA PRO A 497 -6.29 23.22 -27.56
C PRO A 497 -6.02 23.26 -26.06
N THR A 498 -5.67 22.12 -25.47
CA THR A 498 -5.61 21.94 -24.01
C THR A 498 -4.41 21.05 -23.69
N GLY A 499 -3.72 21.32 -22.59
CA GLY A 499 -2.80 20.38 -21.97
C GLY A 499 -3.44 19.81 -20.72
N GLY A 500 -3.36 18.49 -20.54
CA GLY A 500 -3.82 17.82 -19.34
C GLY A 500 -2.76 16.88 -18.78
N ILE A 501 -2.91 16.59 -17.48
CA ILE A 501 -1.97 15.77 -16.73
C ILE A 501 -2.65 15.13 -15.52
N GLY A 502 -2.33 13.87 -15.27
CA GLY A 502 -2.67 13.12 -14.06
C GLY A 502 -1.44 12.81 -13.23
N PHE A 503 -1.50 13.06 -11.92
CA PHE A 503 -0.43 12.79 -10.94
C PHE A 503 -0.86 11.72 -9.94
N GLY A 504 -0.01 10.71 -9.76
CA GLY A 504 -0.13 9.74 -8.67
C GLY A 504 0.24 10.36 -7.33
N ILE A 505 -0.73 10.91 -6.60
CA ILE A 505 -0.48 11.62 -5.32
C ILE A 505 0.11 10.69 -4.26
N ASP A 506 -0.32 9.43 -4.24
CA ASP A 506 0.24 8.44 -3.32
C ASP A 506 1.74 8.17 -3.60
N ARG A 507 2.12 8.03 -4.88
CA ARG A 507 3.52 7.87 -5.28
C ARG A 507 4.36 9.10 -4.93
N MET A 508 3.83 10.31 -5.14
CA MET A 508 4.48 11.56 -4.70
C MET A 508 4.71 11.55 -3.17
N CYS A 509 3.70 11.15 -2.39
CA CYS A 509 3.83 11.02 -0.93
C CYS A 509 4.87 9.98 -0.53
N MET A 510 5.01 8.88 -1.27
CA MET A 510 6.03 7.87 -1.01
C MET A 510 7.44 8.46 -1.13
N LEU A 511 7.73 9.14 -2.24
CA LEU A 511 9.05 9.74 -2.48
C LEU A 511 9.39 10.84 -1.47
N LEU A 512 8.44 11.75 -1.18
CA LEU A 512 8.70 12.88 -0.29
C LEU A 512 8.73 12.49 1.20
N THR A 513 8.25 11.30 1.56
CA THR A 513 8.34 10.79 2.95
C THR A 513 9.37 9.68 3.13
N GLY A 514 9.98 9.19 2.04
CA GLY A 514 10.90 8.05 2.09
C GLY A 514 10.21 6.71 2.30
N ALA A 515 8.88 6.63 2.12
CA ALA A 515 8.12 5.41 2.29
C ALA A 515 8.37 4.42 1.14
N GLU A 516 8.53 3.14 1.49
CA GLU A 516 8.91 2.10 0.53
C GLU A 516 7.72 1.44 -0.17
N ALA A 517 6.54 1.46 0.45
CA ALA A 517 5.32 0.92 -0.11
C ALA A 517 4.17 1.93 -0.02
N ILE A 518 3.25 1.88 -0.98
CA ILE A 518 2.04 2.72 -1.02
C ILE A 518 1.20 2.58 0.26
N ARG A 519 1.25 1.39 0.88
CA ARG A 519 0.56 1.05 2.12
C ARG A 519 1.10 1.81 3.33
N ASP A 520 2.30 2.37 3.27
CA ASP A 520 2.86 3.25 4.31
C ASP A 520 2.34 4.69 4.22
N VAL A 521 1.80 5.10 3.06
CA VAL A 521 1.22 6.44 2.85
C VAL A 521 -0.31 6.43 2.76
N LEU A 522 -0.94 5.27 2.93
CA LEU A 522 -2.38 5.09 3.09
C LEU A 522 -2.73 4.76 4.54
N LEU A 523 -3.65 5.51 5.15
CA LEU A 523 -4.06 5.25 6.55
C LEU A 523 -4.65 3.84 6.69
N PHE A 524 -5.52 3.46 5.76
CA PHE A 524 -6.17 2.16 5.74
C PHE A 524 -6.04 1.55 4.35
N PRO A 525 -4.89 0.94 4.02
CA PRO A 525 -4.72 0.28 2.72
C PRO A 525 -5.64 -0.94 2.62
N THR A 526 -5.95 -1.35 1.39
CA THR A 526 -6.75 -2.55 1.16
C THR A 526 -5.99 -3.78 1.64
N MET A 527 -6.66 -4.62 2.42
CA MET A 527 -6.09 -5.84 3.01
C MET A 527 -6.87 -7.05 2.55
N LYS A 528 -6.18 -8.17 2.31
CA LYS A 528 -6.87 -9.45 2.22
C LYS A 528 -7.56 -9.75 3.56
N SER A 529 -8.84 -10.13 3.50
CA SER A 529 -9.65 -10.48 4.66
C SER A 529 -9.04 -11.65 5.44
N GLN A 530 -8.96 -11.53 6.76
CA GLN A 530 -8.58 -12.64 7.62
C GLN A 530 -9.75 -13.64 7.67
N GLY A 531 -9.50 -14.89 7.31
CA GLY A 531 -10.54 -15.92 7.28
C GLY A 531 -11.55 -15.75 6.14
N ALA A 532 -11.14 -15.21 4.98
CA ALA A 532 -12.01 -14.97 3.81
C ALA A 532 -12.91 -16.16 3.41
N ALA A 533 -12.51 -17.41 3.72
CA ALA A 533 -13.36 -18.60 3.57
C ALA A 533 -14.68 -18.57 4.38
N LYS A 534 -14.77 -17.76 5.46
CA LYS A 534 -15.96 -17.64 6.33
C LYS A 534 -16.92 -16.51 5.94
N ASN A 535 -16.48 -15.49 5.20
CA ASN A 535 -17.31 -14.33 4.88
C ASN A 535 -18.23 -14.53 3.67
N GLU A 536 -17.97 -15.53 2.82
CA GLU A 536 -18.90 -15.92 1.76
C GLU A 536 -20.23 -16.47 2.30
N ALA A 537 -20.23 -17.07 3.49
CA ALA A 537 -21.43 -17.63 4.11
C ALA A 537 -22.40 -16.54 4.63
N ASN A 538 -21.90 -15.37 5.01
CA ASN A 538 -22.72 -14.30 5.60
C ASN A 538 -23.28 -13.32 4.56
N ASN A 539 -22.57 -13.07 3.46
CA ASN A 539 -23.08 -12.18 2.39
C ASN A 539 -24.22 -12.84 1.57
N ALA A 540 -24.24 -14.17 1.47
CA ALA A 540 -25.35 -14.91 0.85
C ALA A 540 -26.69 -14.78 1.61
N ALA A 541 -26.67 -14.36 2.88
CA ALA A 541 -27.87 -14.22 3.70
C ALA A 541 -28.55 -12.84 3.60
N GLN A 542 -27.91 -11.83 2.98
CA GLN A 542 -28.42 -10.44 2.97
C GLN A 542 -28.91 -9.93 1.61
N SER A 543 -28.62 -10.59 0.49
CA SER A 543 -29.16 -10.21 -0.83
C SER A 543 -30.44 -11.00 -1.15
N GLY A 544 -31.53 -10.66 -0.48
CA GLY A 544 -32.87 -11.10 -0.86
C GLY A 544 -33.51 -10.11 -1.84
N ALA A 545 -33.91 -10.62 -3.01
CA ALA A 545 -34.71 -9.97 -4.06
C ALA A 545 -33.97 -9.15 -5.13
N ALA A 546 -33.46 -9.85 -6.16
CA ALA A 546 -33.82 -9.65 -7.56
C ALA A 546 -33.10 -10.73 -8.38
N ALA A 547 -33.79 -11.37 -9.34
CA ALA A 547 -33.25 -12.46 -10.13
C ALA A 547 -32.43 -11.95 -11.32
N PRO A 548 -31.23 -12.50 -11.56
CA PRO A 548 -30.65 -12.53 -12.90
C PRO A 548 -30.36 -13.96 -13.38
N ALA A 549 -30.17 -14.04 -14.70
CA ALA A 549 -30.12 -15.20 -15.55
C ALA A 549 -29.01 -16.22 -15.22
N GLU A 550 -29.27 -17.46 -15.66
CA GLU A 550 -28.46 -18.67 -15.46
C GLU A 550 -26.97 -18.46 -15.78
N THR A 551 -26.16 -18.35 -14.73
CA THR A 551 -24.73 -18.68 -14.77
C THR A 551 -24.56 -19.98 -13.99
N LYS A 552 -23.91 -20.99 -14.58
CA LYS A 552 -23.65 -22.28 -13.92
C LYS A 552 -22.81 -22.04 -12.66
N VAL A 553 -23.46 -22.12 -11.51
CA VAL A 553 -22.81 -22.11 -10.19
C VAL A 553 -21.97 -23.38 -10.07
N ALA A 554 -20.66 -23.25 -9.83
CA ALA A 554 -19.83 -24.35 -9.40
C ALA A 554 -20.32 -24.83 -8.02
N GLU A 555 -20.66 -26.12 -7.90
CA GLU A 555 -21.10 -26.71 -6.65
C GLU A 555 -20.03 -26.50 -5.56
N LYS A 556 -20.43 -25.97 -4.40
CA LYS A 556 -19.57 -25.88 -3.23
C LYS A 556 -19.34 -27.28 -2.67
N VAL A 557 -18.10 -27.77 -2.76
CA VAL A 557 -17.66 -29.03 -2.14
C VAL A 557 -17.61 -28.83 -0.61
N ASP A 558 -18.29 -29.70 0.13
CA ASP A 558 -18.34 -29.70 1.59
C ASP A 558 -17.22 -30.60 2.16
N PHE A 559 -16.22 -30.01 2.82
CA PHE A 559 -15.10 -30.75 3.40
C PHE A 559 -15.32 -31.17 4.87
N SER A 560 -16.54 -31.02 5.42
CA SER A 560 -16.81 -31.30 6.83
C SER A 560 -16.63 -32.77 7.23
N ASN A 561 -16.72 -33.69 6.26
CA ASN A 561 -16.50 -35.14 6.44
C ASN A 561 -15.12 -35.62 5.96
N VAL A 562 -14.23 -34.70 5.53
CA VAL A 562 -12.91 -35.04 5.03
C VAL A 562 -11.90 -35.16 6.18
N LYS A 563 -11.19 -36.29 6.22
CA LYS A 563 -10.05 -36.52 7.10
C LYS A 563 -8.75 -36.42 6.28
N ILE A 564 -7.77 -35.72 6.84
CA ILE A 564 -6.43 -35.57 6.28
C ILE A 564 -5.46 -36.32 7.18
N GLU A 565 -4.47 -36.98 6.58
CA GLU A 565 -3.41 -37.63 7.35
C GLU A 565 -2.67 -36.61 8.25
N PRO A 566 -2.28 -37.00 9.47
CA PRO A 566 -1.48 -36.15 10.33
C PRO A 566 -0.17 -35.74 9.65
N ILE A 567 0.28 -34.51 9.92
CA ILE A 567 1.59 -34.04 9.45
C ILE A 567 2.67 -34.99 9.96
N PHE A 568 3.59 -35.38 9.08
CA PHE A 568 4.71 -36.25 9.43
C PHE A 568 5.53 -35.63 10.57
N GLU A 569 5.78 -36.40 11.64
CA GLU A 569 6.40 -35.87 12.87
C GLU A 569 7.89 -35.55 12.68
N GLU A 570 8.56 -36.20 11.74
CA GLU A 570 9.96 -35.94 11.41
C GLU A 570 10.08 -34.76 10.43
N MET A 571 10.85 -33.76 10.82
CA MET A 571 11.16 -32.63 9.96
C MET A 571 12.21 -33.03 8.92
N VAL A 572 11.95 -32.75 7.64
CA VAL A 572 12.98 -32.85 6.58
C VAL A 572 13.84 -31.59 6.60
N ASP A 573 15.16 -31.77 6.58
CA ASP A 573 16.08 -30.63 6.46
C ASP A 573 16.10 -30.09 5.01
N PHE A 574 16.45 -28.81 4.88
CA PHE A 574 16.43 -28.11 3.59
C PHE A 574 17.38 -28.75 2.57
N ASP A 575 18.56 -29.20 2.99
CA ASP A 575 19.55 -29.79 2.08
C ASP A 575 19.07 -31.15 1.55
N THR A 576 18.32 -31.91 2.34
CA THR A 576 17.70 -33.17 1.93
C THR A 576 16.52 -32.92 0.99
N PHE A 577 15.64 -31.96 1.28
CA PHE A 577 14.53 -31.61 0.41
C PHE A 577 15.00 -31.05 -0.94
N ALA A 578 15.93 -30.10 -0.93
CA ALA A 578 16.46 -29.43 -2.13
C ALA A 578 17.21 -30.37 -3.10
N LYS A 579 17.58 -31.57 -2.65
CA LYS A 579 18.14 -32.63 -3.52
C LYS A 579 17.09 -33.32 -4.37
N SER A 580 15.80 -33.21 -4.06
CA SER A 580 14.73 -33.78 -4.87
C SER A 580 14.41 -32.84 -6.03
N ASP A 581 14.47 -33.34 -7.26
CA ASP A 581 14.24 -32.53 -8.46
C ASP A 581 12.80 -32.67 -8.94
N PHE A 582 11.97 -31.70 -8.57
CA PHE A 582 10.57 -31.62 -8.98
C PHE A 582 10.44 -30.85 -10.30
N ARG A 583 9.79 -31.46 -11.28
CA ARG A 583 9.58 -30.89 -12.61
C ARG A 583 8.12 -30.95 -13.04
N ALA A 584 7.69 -29.94 -13.78
CA ALA A 584 6.51 -30.06 -14.61
C ALA A 584 6.83 -30.99 -15.80
N VAL A 585 6.02 -32.03 -15.98
CA VAL A 585 6.21 -33.05 -17.02
C VAL A 585 4.97 -33.11 -17.92
N LYS A 586 5.15 -33.23 -19.24
CA LYS A 586 4.04 -33.42 -20.17
C LYS A 586 3.77 -34.90 -20.35
N ILE A 587 2.50 -35.29 -20.27
CA ILE A 587 2.09 -36.68 -20.49
C ILE A 587 1.93 -36.91 -21.99
N LEU A 588 2.89 -37.60 -22.60
CA LEU A 588 2.88 -37.89 -24.04
C LEU A 588 2.07 -39.14 -24.37
N ALA A 589 2.11 -40.14 -23.48
CA ALA A 589 1.28 -41.33 -23.56
C ALA A 589 0.96 -41.85 -22.16
N CYS A 590 -0.22 -42.46 -22.01
CA CYS A 590 -0.64 -43.17 -20.82
C CYS A 590 -1.34 -44.47 -21.24
N GLU A 591 -0.99 -45.59 -20.62
CA GLU A 591 -1.62 -46.89 -20.89
C GLU A 591 -1.76 -47.73 -19.60
N ALA A 592 -2.82 -48.53 -19.52
CA ALA A 592 -3.00 -49.46 -18.41
C ALA A 592 -1.95 -50.60 -18.47
N VAL A 593 -1.31 -50.91 -17.34
CA VAL A 593 -0.27 -51.95 -17.30
C VAL A 593 -0.91 -53.34 -17.37
N PRO A 594 -0.57 -54.18 -18.37
CA PRO A 594 -1.14 -55.52 -18.49
C PRO A 594 -0.95 -56.35 -17.22
N LYS A 595 -2.02 -56.98 -16.75
CA LYS A 595 -2.07 -57.80 -15.51
C LYS A 595 -1.99 -57.02 -14.20
N SER A 596 -1.98 -55.68 -14.22
CA SER A 596 -2.22 -54.85 -13.05
C SER A 596 -3.61 -54.23 -13.12
N LYS A 597 -4.35 -54.23 -12.02
CA LYS A 597 -5.61 -53.48 -11.93
C LYS A 597 -5.41 -52.03 -11.45
N LYS A 598 -4.22 -51.70 -10.92
CA LYS A 598 -3.95 -50.44 -10.22
C LYS A 598 -2.97 -49.50 -10.92
N LEU A 599 -2.19 -50.00 -11.88
CA LEU A 599 -1.06 -49.25 -12.44
C LEU A 599 -1.38 -48.70 -13.83
N LEU A 600 -1.12 -47.41 -14.00
CA LEU A 600 -0.95 -46.75 -15.28
C LEU A 600 0.55 -46.57 -15.56
N LYS A 601 0.94 -46.73 -16.83
CA LYS A 601 2.27 -46.44 -17.34
C LYS A 601 2.22 -45.16 -18.14
N PHE A 602 3.05 -44.20 -17.74
CA PHE A 602 3.20 -42.92 -18.39
C PHE A 602 4.49 -42.87 -19.20
N VAL A 603 4.44 -42.27 -20.38
CA VAL A 603 5.61 -41.80 -21.13
C VAL A 603 5.57 -40.27 -21.11
N LEU A 604 6.63 -39.66 -20.59
CA LEU A 604 6.64 -38.26 -20.18
C LEU A 604 7.75 -37.47 -20.90
N ASP A 605 7.45 -36.21 -21.22
CA ASP A 605 8.44 -35.16 -21.54
C ASP A 605 8.79 -34.42 -20.25
N ASP A 606 10.03 -34.55 -19.79
CA ASP A 606 10.54 -33.84 -18.61
C ASP A 606 11.42 -32.63 -18.95
N GLY A 607 11.42 -32.22 -20.23
CA GLY A 607 12.25 -31.12 -20.75
C GLY A 607 13.67 -31.54 -21.16
N GLU A 608 14.19 -32.65 -20.65
CA GLU A 608 15.50 -33.22 -21.05
C GLU A 608 15.31 -34.46 -21.95
N ARG A 609 14.33 -35.29 -21.61
CA ARG A 609 13.97 -36.55 -22.29
C ARG A 609 12.48 -36.60 -22.54
N LYS A 610 12.10 -37.18 -23.69
CA LYS A 610 10.69 -37.37 -24.11
C LYS A 610 10.20 -38.80 -23.99
N ASP A 611 11.00 -39.66 -23.38
CA ASP A 611 10.77 -41.09 -23.27
C ASP A 611 10.82 -41.58 -21.82
N ARG A 612 10.76 -40.66 -20.82
CA ARG A 612 10.78 -41.04 -19.41
C ARG A 612 9.56 -41.87 -19.07
N VAL A 613 9.78 -43.04 -18.47
CA VAL A 613 8.70 -43.94 -18.05
C VAL A 613 8.48 -43.83 -16.54
N ILE A 614 7.25 -43.52 -16.13
CA ILE A 614 6.82 -43.58 -14.71
C ILE A 614 5.58 -44.47 -14.60
N LEU A 615 5.55 -45.35 -13.61
CA LEU A 615 4.37 -46.14 -13.27
C LEU A 615 3.70 -45.54 -12.03
N SER A 616 2.41 -45.26 -12.12
CA SER A 616 1.63 -44.70 -11.00
C SER A 616 0.41 -45.54 -10.66
N GLY A 617 0.12 -45.65 -9.37
CA GLY A 617 -0.95 -46.46 -8.78
C GLY A 617 -2.35 -45.87 -8.89
N ILE A 618 -2.63 -45.05 -9.92
CA ILE A 618 -3.82 -44.19 -9.97
C ILE A 618 -4.90 -44.68 -10.94
N HIS A 619 -4.78 -45.91 -11.46
CA HIS A 619 -5.71 -46.45 -12.46
C HIS A 619 -7.15 -46.58 -11.97
N GLU A 620 -7.37 -46.69 -10.65
CA GLU A 620 -8.71 -46.72 -10.07
C GLU A 620 -9.40 -45.35 -10.08
N TYR A 621 -8.67 -44.27 -10.40
CA TYR A 621 -9.13 -42.87 -10.32
C TYR A 621 -9.17 -42.13 -11.67
N TYR A 622 -8.39 -42.58 -12.66
CA TYR A 622 -8.24 -41.91 -13.95
C TYR A 622 -8.20 -42.91 -15.09
N GLU A 623 -8.86 -42.57 -16.19
CA GLU A 623 -8.72 -43.32 -17.45
C GLU A 623 -7.51 -42.77 -18.24
N PRO A 624 -6.75 -43.63 -18.95
CA PRO A 624 -5.53 -43.20 -19.65
C PRO A 624 -5.73 -42.03 -20.62
N GLU A 625 -6.85 -42.00 -21.35
CA GLU A 625 -7.15 -41.00 -22.37
C GLU A 625 -7.36 -39.60 -21.79
N GLU A 626 -7.76 -39.49 -20.52
CA GLU A 626 -8.00 -38.21 -19.84
C GLU A 626 -6.70 -37.50 -19.46
N LEU A 627 -5.61 -38.26 -19.37
CA LEU A 627 -4.32 -37.78 -18.89
C LEU A 627 -3.36 -37.40 -20.03
N VAL A 628 -3.55 -37.94 -21.23
CA VAL A 628 -2.68 -37.64 -22.37
C VAL A 628 -2.81 -36.16 -22.77
N GLY A 629 -1.67 -35.49 -22.92
CA GLY A 629 -1.58 -34.06 -23.23
C GLY A 629 -1.60 -33.15 -22.01
N LYS A 630 -1.88 -33.68 -20.81
CA LYS A 630 -1.85 -32.92 -19.56
C LYS A 630 -0.45 -32.71 -19.02
N THR A 631 -0.33 -31.69 -18.17
CA THR A 631 0.92 -31.35 -17.47
C THR A 631 0.80 -31.72 -16.01
N ALA A 632 1.68 -32.60 -15.54
CA ALA A 632 1.69 -33.07 -14.16
C ALA A 632 3.01 -32.69 -13.46
N ILE A 633 3.05 -32.87 -12.14
CA ILE A 633 4.28 -32.68 -11.35
C ILE A 633 4.89 -34.05 -11.02
N ALA A 634 6.20 -34.18 -11.27
CA ALA A 634 6.95 -35.39 -10.95
C ALA A 634 8.30 -35.09 -10.28
N ILE A 635 8.76 -36.01 -9.43
CA ILE A 635 10.17 -36.10 -9.03
C ILE A 635 10.90 -36.93 -10.08
N VAL A 636 11.88 -36.34 -10.75
CA VAL A 636 12.53 -36.94 -11.93
C VAL A 636 13.92 -37.50 -11.65
N ASN A 637 14.47 -37.28 -10.46
CA ASN A 637 15.81 -37.72 -10.07
C ASN A 637 15.83 -38.85 -9.03
N LEU A 638 14.74 -39.64 -8.94
CA LEU A 638 14.71 -40.85 -8.13
C LEU A 638 15.39 -42.03 -8.86
N PRO A 639 16.07 -42.94 -8.14
CA PRO A 639 16.61 -44.15 -8.75
C PRO A 639 15.48 -45.02 -9.33
N PRO A 640 15.65 -45.62 -10.54
CA PRO A 640 14.62 -46.44 -11.14
C PRO A 640 14.19 -47.61 -10.25
N ARG A 641 12.87 -47.82 -10.13
CA ARG A 641 12.28 -48.91 -9.37
C ARG A 641 11.51 -49.85 -10.28
N LYS A 642 11.85 -51.14 -10.29
CA LYS A 642 11.10 -52.15 -11.03
C LYS A 642 9.71 -52.37 -10.45
N MET A 643 8.69 -52.16 -11.28
CA MET A 643 7.29 -52.42 -10.96
C MET A 643 6.68 -53.24 -12.09
N MET A 644 6.19 -54.44 -11.78
CA MET A 644 5.63 -55.37 -12.78
C MET A 644 6.56 -55.66 -13.98
N GLY A 645 7.87 -55.60 -13.77
CA GLY A 645 8.88 -55.85 -14.81
C GLY A 645 9.25 -54.63 -15.67
N ILE A 646 8.69 -53.45 -15.38
CA ILE A 646 8.99 -52.18 -16.06
C ILE A 646 9.74 -51.27 -15.07
N ASP A 647 10.77 -50.58 -15.53
CA ASP A 647 11.51 -49.61 -14.72
C ASP A 647 10.71 -48.29 -14.63
N SER A 648 10.32 -47.89 -13.41
CA SER A 648 9.72 -46.59 -13.13
C SER A 648 10.82 -45.60 -12.73
N GLU A 649 11.07 -44.60 -13.58
CA GLU A 649 12.18 -43.64 -13.48
C GLU A 649 11.77 -42.32 -12.80
N GLY A 650 10.96 -42.40 -11.75
CA GLY A 650 10.47 -41.22 -11.06
C GLY A 650 9.16 -41.49 -10.32
N MET A 651 8.56 -40.43 -9.79
CA MET A 651 7.29 -40.49 -9.08
C MET A 651 6.42 -39.28 -9.44
N LEU A 652 5.19 -39.52 -9.87
CA LEU A 652 4.16 -38.48 -10.03
C LEU A 652 3.59 -38.09 -8.65
N ILE A 653 3.25 -36.82 -8.49
CA ILE A 653 2.74 -36.28 -7.23
C ILE A 653 1.21 -36.21 -7.25
N SER A 654 0.59 -36.78 -6.24
CA SER A 654 -0.87 -36.76 -6.04
C SER A 654 -1.20 -36.32 -4.61
N ALA A 655 -2.32 -35.62 -4.46
CA ALA A 655 -2.92 -35.32 -3.17
C ALA A 655 -3.96 -36.40 -2.82
N VAL A 656 -3.89 -36.93 -1.61
CA VAL A 656 -4.84 -37.91 -1.09
C VAL A 656 -5.61 -37.35 0.10
N HIS A 657 -6.86 -37.80 0.26
CA HIS A 657 -7.71 -37.50 1.41
C HIS A 657 -8.68 -38.66 1.65
N GLU A 658 -9.22 -38.78 2.87
CA GLU A 658 -10.29 -39.73 3.17
C GLU A 658 -11.62 -38.96 3.29
N GLU A 659 -12.62 -39.37 2.53
CA GLU A 659 -13.98 -38.83 2.60
C GLU A 659 -14.97 -40.00 2.74
N ASP A 660 -15.84 -39.96 3.76
CA ASP A 660 -16.84 -41.00 4.05
C ASP A 660 -16.27 -42.45 4.05
N GLY A 661 -15.03 -42.61 4.53
CA GLY A 661 -14.35 -43.91 4.62
C GLY A 661 -13.76 -44.43 3.31
N HIS A 662 -13.70 -43.61 2.26
CA HIS A 662 -13.07 -43.92 0.98
C HIS A 662 -11.88 -42.98 0.73
N GLU A 663 -10.79 -43.52 0.17
CA GLU A 663 -9.60 -42.73 -0.19
C GLU A 663 -9.82 -42.05 -1.54
N GLY A 664 -9.88 -40.72 -1.56
CA GLY A 664 -9.90 -39.89 -2.76
C GLY A 664 -8.48 -39.46 -3.15
N LEU A 665 -8.14 -39.63 -4.43
CA LEU A 665 -6.82 -39.28 -4.97
C LEU A 665 -6.96 -38.26 -6.11
N ASN A 666 -6.15 -37.21 -6.05
CA ASN A 666 -6.08 -36.16 -7.07
C ASN A 666 -4.64 -36.03 -7.58
N LEU A 667 -4.39 -36.37 -8.85
CA LEU A 667 -3.09 -36.12 -9.48
C LEU A 667 -2.86 -34.60 -9.59
N LEU A 668 -1.69 -34.10 -9.15
CA LEU A 668 -1.35 -32.68 -9.27
C LEU A 668 -1.05 -32.36 -10.74
N MET A 669 -2.08 -31.86 -11.43
CA MET A 669 -1.97 -31.30 -12.76
C MET A 669 -1.92 -29.78 -12.69
N VAL A 670 -1.01 -29.20 -13.45
CA VAL A 670 -0.83 -27.74 -13.56
C VAL A 670 -1.24 -27.27 -14.94
N ASN A 671 -1.27 -25.95 -15.15
CA ASN A 671 -1.69 -25.38 -16.42
C ASN A 671 -0.86 -25.93 -17.59
N ASP A 672 -1.55 -26.34 -18.67
CA ASP A 672 -0.93 -26.94 -19.84
C ASP A 672 -0.01 -25.98 -20.63
N ARG A 673 0.03 -24.69 -20.29
CA ARG A 673 0.97 -23.70 -20.82
C ARG A 673 2.35 -23.75 -20.18
N ILE A 674 2.51 -24.36 -18.99
CA ILE A 674 3.81 -24.47 -18.32
C ILE A 674 4.72 -25.42 -19.13
N PRO A 675 5.94 -25.01 -19.52
CA PRO A 675 6.80 -25.84 -20.37
C PRO A 675 7.27 -27.11 -19.65
N ALA A 676 7.52 -28.18 -20.43
CA ALA A 676 8.14 -29.41 -19.91
C ALA A 676 9.52 -29.08 -19.31
N GLY A 677 9.81 -29.61 -18.12
CA GLY A 677 11.07 -29.39 -17.42
C GLY A 677 11.16 -28.11 -16.60
N ALA A 678 10.08 -27.32 -16.53
CA ALA A 678 10.00 -26.21 -15.58
C ALA A 678 10.24 -26.73 -14.15
N LYS A 679 11.18 -26.10 -13.45
CA LYS A 679 11.60 -26.48 -12.10
C LYS A 679 10.62 -25.93 -11.07
N LEU A 680 10.26 -26.75 -10.08
CA LEU A 680 9.53 -26.31 -8.90
C LEU A 680 10.55 -25.99 -7.80
N TYR A 681 10.44 -24.78 -7.22
CA TYR A 681 11.31 -24.29 -6.14
C TYR A 681 10.67 -24.46 -4.77
#